data_AF-A0A6A8AJU5-F1
#
_entry.id   AF-A0A6A8AJU5-F1
#
_cell.length_a   1.000
_cell.length_b   1.000
_cell.length_c   1.000
_cell.angle_alpha   90.00
_cell.angle_beta   90.00
_cell.angle_gamma   90.00
#
_symmetry.space_group_name_H-M   'P 1'
#
loop_
_entity.id
_entity.type
_entity.pdbx_description
1 polymer ?
#
loop_
_entity_poly.entity_id
_entity_poly.type
_entity_poly.pdbx_seq_one_letter_code
_entity_poly.pdbx_strand_id
1 'polypeptide(L)'
;MNENEYVRHFTELVELEREEQMRLHEEEMRRLSGREREEKGRAFLRMKGKSKGLGLGEKHLVRFVKQSFDSTLPDSEIEVGDLVLVSKPGAWNEDNPTGTVAEKTAYSITVAFDETPPGFVFRKDLRIDLFVNDITFQRMIEALKKFKRLPRWRKDKLLGNTAPDFEKISEIEFLNAELNKSQREAVLRSLAARDFFLIHGPPGTGKTITCVEVIAQLVRRGCKILASADSNVAVDNLVERLDGIGVNVVRIGHPARVIPSLRRRSLDYLVLNAPEYIKAQELREHAYAIKERMKGFVVPEMRWRRGLSDEAIMELASEGKTTRGISRKKIEGMRKWLDLKPKVDKLFGDARELEERAIKGVIEDAEVICATNSTAGSEILKREKFDFAVIDEATQSTEPSALIAVLKAKRFIMAGDHKQLPPTILNEEAARRSFTRSLFERLLALHGDRIRVMLDVQYRMNEEIAEFPNGEFYDGKLKADESVKKRTLADLLQSMPAAAAAPITEYFDQTFLNFVVGKKPFLFIDTSGSDEFRERVRSGSTSRENRGEAKLVKDIAERLLSLGIRPEDIAIISPYVDQVALIRKMLRVEGLEIKTVDGFQGREKEVVIVSFVRSNKSREIGFLRDLRRLNVSITRAKRKLVLIGDSYTLEREGCYKRLVALAKERGGYKRVVGAEE
;
A
#
# COMPACT_ATOMS: atom_id res chain seq x y z
N MET A 1 26.98 11.21 12.25
CA MET A 1 26.73 11.73 10.90
C MET A 1 26.23 13.16 11.04
N ASN A 2 26.91 14.14 10.44
CA ASN A 2 26.43 15.52 10.45
C ASN A 2 25.26 15.72 9.45
N GLU A 3 24.58 16.86 9.49
CA GLU A 3 23.39 17.10 8.66
C GLU A 3 23.64 17.04 7.14
N ASN A 4 24.82 17.45 6.69
CA ASN A 4 25.17 17.46 5.27
C ASN A 4 25.48 16.05 4.79
N GLU A 5 26.20 15.27 5.60
CA GLU A 5 26.41 13.85 5.36
C GLU A 5 25.10 13.09 5.33
N TYR A 6 24.18 13.35 6.25
CA TYR A 6 22.87 12.72 6.31
C TYR A 6 22.07 12.94 5.04
N VAL A 7 21.93 14.20 4.62
CA VAL A 7 21.14 14.50 3.41
C VAL A 7 21.83 13.97 2.16
N ARG A 8 23.16 14.12 2.03
CA ARG A 8 23.89 13.57 0.88
C ARG A 8 23.74 12.05 0.80
N HIS A 9 23.98 11.36 1.92
CA HIS A 9 23.91 9.91 1.99
C HIS A 9 22.53 9.40 1.55
N PHE A 10 21.44 9.88 2.16
CA PHE A 10 20.10 9.41 1.81
C PHE A 10 19.65 9.87 0.41
N THR A 11 20.09 11.03 -0.08
CA THR A 11 19.81 11.43 -1.47
C THR A 11 20.44 10.45 -2.45
N GLU A 12 21.71 10.06 -2.26
CA GLU A 12 22.36 9.08 -3.13
C GLU A 12 21.64 7.72 -3.10
N LEU A 13 21.19 7.26 -1.94
CA LEU A 13 20.47 5.98 -1.82
C LEU A 13 19.11 6.02 -2.52
N VAL A 14 18.39 7.14 -2.40
CA VAL A 14 17.11 7.36 -3.09
C VAL A 14 17.31 7.36 -4.60
N GLU A 15 18.35 8.00 -5.12
CA GLU A 15 18.66 8.00 -6.56
C GLU A 15 19.05 6.60 -7.06
N LEU A 16 19.90 5.86 -6.33
CA LEU A 16 20.27 4.48 -6.68
C LEU A 16 19.05 3.56 -6.79
N GLU A 17 18.10 3.67 -5.84
CA GLU A 17 16.87 2.89 -5.87
C GLU A 17 15.95 3.33 -7.01
N ARG A 18 15.83 4.65 -7.23
CA ARG A 18 15.04 5.23 -8.32
C ARG A 18 15.52 4.75 -9.69
N GLU A 19 16.82 4.86 -9.94
CA GLU A 19 17.47 4.41 -11.18
C GLU A 19 17.29 2.92 -11.40
N GLU A 20 17.46 2.09 -10.36
CA GLU A 20 17.28 0.64 -10.47
C GLU A 20 15.82 0.26 -10.76
N GLN A 21 14.85 0.92 -10.11
CA GLN A 21 13.44 0.68 -10.36
C GLN A 21 13.05 1.09 -11.80
N MET A 22 13.57 2.21 -12.30
CA MET A 22 13.38 2.64 -13.69
C MET A 22 14.00 1.64 -14.67
N ARG A 23 15.26 1.24 -14.43
CA ARG A 23 16.00 0.27 -15.27
C ARG A 23 15.26 -1.06 -15.38
N LEU A 24 14.85 -1.65 -14.25
CA LEU A 24 14.11 -2.92 -14.24
C LEU A 24 12.80 -2.83 -15.01
N HIS A 25 12.09 -1.71 -14.87
CA HIS A 25 10.84 -1.49 -15.58
C HIS A 25 11.05 -1.31 -17.09
N GLU A 26 12.04 -0.53 -17.50
CA GLU A 26 12.41 -0.35 -18.91
C GLU A 26 12.86 -1.68 -19.54
N GLU A 27 13.67 -2.47 -18.85
CA GLU A 27 14.09 -3.79 -19.29
C GLU A 27 12.89 -4.74 -19.45
N GLU A 28 11.94 -4.70 -18.52
CA GLU A 28 10.71 -5.47 -18.62
C GLU A 28 9.86 -5.02 -19.82
N MET A 29 9.76 -3.71 -20.07
CA MET A 29 9.04 -3.16 -21.23
C MET A 29 9.72 -3.50 -22.57
N ARG A 30 11.06 -3.56 -22.60
CA ARG A 30 11.87 -3.91 -23.78
C ARG A 30 11.85 -5.41 -24.09
N ARG A 31 11.99 -6.23 -23.05
CA ARG A 31 12.15 -7.68 -23.19
C ARG A 31 10.83 -8.39 -23.49
N LEU A 32 9.74 -7.93 -22.88
CA LEU A 32 8.43 -8.58 -23.02
C LEU A 32 7.61 -7.93 -24.11
N SER A 33 7.03 -8.75 -24.98
CA SER A 33 6.02 -8.32 -25.94
C SER A 33 4.78 -7.77 -25.20
N GLY A 34 3.98 -6.96 -25.89
CA GLY A 34 2.73 -6.45 -25.31
C GLY A 34 1.81 -7.59 -24.82
N ARG A 35 1.79 -8.74 -25.51
CA ARG A 35 0.99 -9.92 -25.11
C ARG A 35 1.51 -10.52 -23.81
N GLU A 36 2.81 -10.76 -23.71
CA GLU A 36 3.41 -11.31 -22.47
C GLU A 36 3.19 -10.36 -21.28
N ARG A 37 3.19 -9.05 -21.51
CA ARG A 37 2.85 -8.07 -20.47
C ARG A 37 1.38 -8.10 -20.08
N GLU A 38 0.45 -8.26 -21.03
CA GLU A 38 -0.98 -8.44 -20.73
C GLU A 38 -1.22 -9.74 -19.96
N GLU A 39 -0.55 -10.84 -20.32
CA GLU A 39 -0.61 -12.12 -19.59
C GLU A 39 -0.06 -12.02 -18.16
N LYS A 40 0.98 -11.20 -17.96
CA LYS A 40 1.50 -10.84 -16.63
C LYS A 40 0.69 -9.76 -15.93
N GLY A 41 -0.40 -9.28 -16.53
CA GLY A 41 -1.25 -8.26 -15.94
C GLY A 41 -0.61 -6.86 -15.88
N ARG A 42 0.45 -6.60 -16.64
CA ARG A 42 1.21 -5.33 -16.65
C ARG A 42 0.81 -4.38 -17.78
N ALA A 43 -0.05 -4.82 -18.69
CA ALA A 43 -0.54 -4.00 -19.80
C ALA A 43 -1.97 -4.38 -20.20
N PHE A 44 -2.68 -3.42 -20.80
CA PHE A 44 -3.92 -3.67 -21.53
C PHE A 44 -3.71 -3.37 -23.02
N LEU A 45 -4.05 -4.33 -23.87
CA LEU A 45 -3.91 -4.20 -25.32
C LEU A 45 -5.25 -3.97 -26.02
N ARG A 46 -5.18 -3.36 -27.21
CA ARG A 46 -6.34 -3.13 -28.09
C ARG A 46 -7.42 -2.31 -27.39
N MET A 47 -7.00 -1.28 -26.68
CA MET A 47 -7.87 -0.36 -25.96
C MET A 47 -8.39 0.73 -26.90
N LYS A 48 -9.58 1.27 -26.58
CA LYS A 48 -10.18 2.43 -27.24
C LYS A 48 -10.45 3.51 -26.21
N GLY A 49 -9.85 4.68 -26.38
CA GLY A 49 -10.05 5.82 -25.49
C GLY A 49 -11.25 6.69 -25.88
N LYS A 50 -11.98 7.19 -24.88
CA LYS A 50 -13.05 8.18 -25.02
C LYS A 50 -12.95 9.21 -23.89
N SER A 51 -13.10 10.49 -24.21
CA SER A 51 -13.10 11.55 -23.18
C SER A 51 -14.27 11.36 -22.20
N LYS A 52 -14.00 11.52 -20.90
CA LYS A 52 -14.98 11.57 -19.81
C LYS A 52 -15.12 12.99 -19.23
N GLY A 53 -14.40 13.98 -19.79
CA GLY A 53 -14.40 15.37 -19.30
C GLY A 53 -13.21 15.69 -18.39
N LEU A 54 -13.37 16.70 -17.54
CA LEU A 54 -12.38 17.11 -16.55
C LEU A 54 -12.72 16.53 -15.18
N GLY A 55 -11.71 16.07 -14.45
CA GLY A 55 -11.80 15.62 -13.06
C GLY A 55 -11.37 16.71 -12.08
N LEU A 56 -11.29 16.33 -10.81
CA LEU A 56 -10.85 17.20 -9.72
C LEU A 56 -9.41 17.71 -9.99
N GLY A 57 -9.18 19.02 -9.86
CA GLY A 57 -7.90 19.65 -10.18
C GLY A 57 -7.60 19.81 -11.68
N GLU A 58 -8.64 19.93 -12.52
CA GLU A 58 -8.53 20.13 -13.99
C GLU A 58 -7.87 19.00 -14.78
N LYS A 59 -7.74 17.81 -14.20
CA LYS A 59 -7.16 16.66 -14.89
C LYS A 59 -8.08 16.16 -16.00
N HIS A 60 -7.54 15.87 -17.18
CA HIS A 60 -8.31 15.30 -18.29
C HIS A 60 -8.58 13.82 -18.07
N LEU A 61 -9.84 13.43 -17.94
CA LEU A 61 -10.25 12.04 -17.75
C LEU A 61 -10.51 11.37 -19.11
N VAL A 62 -9.79 10.28 -19.38
CA VAL A 62 -10.01 9.44 -20.56
C VAL A 62 -10.38 8.04 -20.12
N ARG A 63 -11.55 7.56 -20.54
CA ARG A 63 -12.01 6.19 -20.30
C ARG A 63 -11.59 5.29 -21.45
N PHE A 64 -10.92 4.20 -21.12
CA PHE A 64 -10.49 3.17 -22.06
C PHE A 64 -11.29 1.89 -21.85
N VAL A 65 -11.71 1.29 -22.96
CA VAL A 65 -12.42 0.00 -23.01
C VAL A 65 -11.73 -0.93 -24.01
N LYS A 66 -11.85 -2.25 -23.82
CA LYS A 66 -11.44 -3.22 -24.85
C LYS A 66 -12.25 -2.98 -26.12
N GLN A 67 -11.62 -3.20 -27.27
CA GLN A 67 -12.29 -3.05 -28.57
C GLN A 67 -13.27 -4.18 -28.89
N SER A 68 -13.05 -5.38 -28.35
CA SER A 68 -13.97 -6.50 -28.52
C SER A 68 -15.22 -6.23 -27.66
N PHE A 69 -16.41 -6.29 -28.26
CA PHE A 69 -17.64 -5.71 -27.71
C PHE A 69 -18.28 -6.48 -26.52
N ASP A 70 -17.54 -7.39 -25.88
CA ASP A 70 -18.03 -8.21 -24.76
C ASP A 70 -16.91 -8.68 -23.81
N SER A 71 -15.70 -8.11 -23.93
CA SER A 71 -14.58 -8.54 -23.09
C SER A 71 -14.43 -7.68 -21.85
N THR A 72 -14.39 -8.35 -20.70
CA THR A 72 -13.85 -7.78 -19.46
C THR A 72 -12.38 -7.42 -19.66
N LEU A 73 -11.88 -6.50 -18.84
CA LEU A 73 -10.44 -6.33 -18.70
C LEU A 73 -9.83 -7.64 -18.19
N PRO A 74 -8.68 -8.07 -18.74
CA PRO A 74 -7.95 -9.20 -18.19
C PRO A 74 -7.50 -8.88 -16.75
N ASP A 75 -7.28 -9.93 -15.96
CA ASP A 75 -6.67 -9.80 -14.65
C ASP A 75 -5.34 -9.06 -14.77
N SER A 76 -5.16 -8.05 -13.93
CA SER A 76 -4.06 -7.12 -14.06
C SER A 76 -3.63 -6.56 -12.72
N GLU A 77 -2.32 -6.36 -12.58
CA GLU A 77 -1.69 -5.65 -11.46
C GLU A 77 -1.86 -4.13 -11.54
N ILE A 78 -2.32 -3.60 -12.68
CA ILE A 78 -2.63 -2.17 -12.82
C ILE A 78 -3.84 -1.87 -11.96
N GLU A 79 -3.63 -1.14 -10.88
CA GLU A 79 -4.67 -0.70 -9.98
C GLU A 79 -4.90 0.80 -10.07
N VAL A 80 -6.01 1.23 -9.49
CA VAL A 80 -6.30 2.66 -9.39
C VAL A 80 -5.17 3.36 -8.63
N GLY A 81 -4.78 4.55 -9.09
CA GLY A 81 -3.65 5.34 -8.59
C GLY A 81 -2.29 4.98 -9.19
N ASP A 82 -2.20 3.94 -10.01
CA ASP A 82 -0.97 3.64 -10.75
C ASP A 82 -0.74 4.66 -11.85
N LEU A 83 0.53 4.97 -12.12
CA LEU A 83 0.89 5.71 -13.32
C LEU A 83 0.87 4.74 -14.49
N VAL A 84 0.21 5.10 -15.58
CA VAL A 84 0.17 4.33 -16.80
C VAL A 84 0.62 5.15 -17.98
N LEU A 85 1.29 4.51 -18.91
CA LEU A 85 1.75 5.08 -20.17
C LEU A 85 0.82 4.61 -21.28
N VAL A 86 0.30 5.55 -22.08
CA VAL A 86 -0.59 5.25 -23.20
C VAL A 86 0.15 5.38 -24.52
N SER A 87 0.27 4.27 -25.25
CA SER A 87 1.01 4.17 -26.50
C SER A 87 0.18 3.61 -27.64
N LYS A 88 0.68 3.77 -28.87
CA LYS A 88 0.16 3.05 -30.06
C LYS A 88 0.77 1.63 -30.09
N PRO A 89 0.22 0.68 -30.88
CA PRO A 89 0.77 -0.67 -30.97
C PRO A 89 2.22 -0.62 -31.44
N GLY A 90 3.12 -1.26 -30.69
CA GLY A 90 4.54 -1.38 -31.04
C GLY A 90 5.36 -0.08 -30.99
N ALA A 91 4.78 1.06 -30.59
CA ALA A 91 5.44 2.36 -30.55
C ALA A 91 5.40 2.93 -29.13
N TRP A 92 6.04 2.22 -28.19
CA TRP A 92 6.29 2.74 -26.86
C TRP A 92 7.58 3.57 -26.87
N ASN A 93 7.52 4.77 -26.30
CA ASN A 93 8.67 5.58 -25.90
C ASN A 93 8.35 6.35 -24.61
N GLU A 94 9.36 6.89 -23.93
CA GLU A 94 9.18 7.66 -22.68
C GLU A 94 8.36 8.94 -22.87
N ASP A 95 8.35 9.51 -24.08
CA ASP A 95 7.57 10.71 -24.42
C ASP A 95 6.07 10.42 -24.60
N ASN A 96 5.64 9.15 -24.51
CA ASN A 96 4.23 8.84 -24.56
C ASN A 96 3.49 9.44 -23.35
N PRO A 97 2.24 9.88 -23.55
CA PRO A 97 1.45 10.50 -22.50
C PRO A 97 1.26 9.53 -21.33
N THR A 98 1.67 10.00 -20.16
CA THR A 98 1.45 9.29 -18.89
C THR A 98 0.27 9.91 -18.16
N GLY A 99 -0.45 9.07 -17.42
CA GLY A 99 -1.56 9.52 -16.60
C GLY A 99 -1.80 8.57 -15.44
N THR A 100 -2.46 9.06 -14.41
CA THR A 100 -2.78 8.27 -13.22
C THR A 100 -4.10 7.55 -13.43
N VAL A 101 -4.16 6.25 -13.18
CA VAL A 101 -5.42 5.49 -13.24
C VAL A 101 -6.40 6.05 -12.22
N ALA A 102 -7.51 6.62 -12.68
CA ALA A 102 -8.57 7.23 -11.89
C ALA A 102 -9.64 6.24 -11.42
N GLU A 103 -9.96 5.27 -12.27
CA GLU A 103 -11.06 4.33 -12.05
C GLU A 103 -10.74 3.04 -12.80
N LYS A 104 -11.03 1.89 -12.19
CA LYS A 104 -10.95 0.57 -12.83
C LYS A 104 -12.24 -0.17 -12.51
N THR A 105 -12.90 -0.66 -13.55
CA THR A 105 -14.06 -1.56 -13.44
C THR A 105 -13.73 -2.86 -14.17
N ALA A 106 -14.62 -3.86 -14.09
CA ALA A 106 -14.44 -5.09 -14.84
C ALA A 106 -14.37 -4.88 -16.38
N TYR A 107 -14.77 -3.72 -16.91
CA TYR A 107 -14.88 -3.48 -18.36
C TYR A 107 -14.07 -2.28 -18.85
N SER A 108 -13.55 -1.45 -17.95
CA SER A 108 -12.92 -0.19 -18.35
C SER A 108 -11.92 0.31 -17.34
N ILE A 109 -10.96 1.07 -17.84
CA ILE A 109 -9.99 1.80 -17.04
C ILE A 109 -10.05 3.28 -17.43
N THR A 110 -10.22 4.17 -16.48
CA THR A 110 -10.18 5.62 -16.68
C THR A 110 -8.83 6.13 -16.21
N VAL A 111 -8.17 6.96 -17.00
CA VAL A 111 -6.87 7.57 -16.68
C VAL A 111 -7.04 9.09 -16.65
N ALA A 112 -6.49 9.71 -15.61
CA ALA A 112 -6.41 11.15 -15.42
C ALA A 112 -5.05 11.66 -15.91
N PHE A 113 -5.06 12.57 -16.87
CA PHE A 113 -3.87 13.25 -17.39
C PHE A 113 -3.79 14.67 -16.82
N ASP A 114 -2.61 15.09 -16.37
CA ASP A 114 -2.41 16.44 -15.83
C ASP A 114 -2.50 17.52 -16.92
N GLU A 115 -2.12 17.18 -18.16
CA GLU A 115 -2.25 18.03 -19.34
C GLU A 115 -3.24 17.44 -20.35
N THR A 116 -3.65 18.23 -21.35
CA THR A 116 -4.51 17.72 -22.44
C THR A 116 -3.78 16.63 -23.22
N PRO A 117 -4.26 15.37 -23.19
CA PRO A 117 -3.53 14.28 -23.83
C PRO A 117 -3.61 14.42 -25.37
N PRO A 118 -2.57 13.95 -26.10
CA PRO A 118 -2.54 14.02 -27.55
C PRO A 118 -3.75 13.35 -28.20
N GLY A 119 -4.19 13.86 -29.35
CA GLY A 119 -5.41 13.39 -30.03
C GLY A 119 -5.46 11.88 -30.34
N PHE A 120 -4.31 11.19 -30.39
CA PHE A 120 -4.28 9.74 -30.60
C PHE A 120 -4.82 8.95 -29.40
N VAL A 121 -4.78 9.51 -28.20
CA VAL A 121 -5.28 8.88 -26.95
C VAL A 121 -6.80 8.64 -27.00
N PHE A 122 -7.51 9.32 -27.90
CA PHE A 122 -8.95 9.15 -28.14
C PHE A 122 -9.27 8.21 -29.31
N ARG A 123 -8.29 7.44 -29.80
CA ARG A 123 -8.45 6.50 -30.92
C ARG A 123 -8.54 5.04 -30.43
N LYS A 124 -8.58 4.12 -31.40
CA LYS A 124 -8.55 2.67 -31.21
C LYS A 124 -7.11 2.15 -31.22
N ASP A 125 -6.96 0.86 -30.91
CA ASP A 125 -5.72 0.10 -30.92
C ASP A 125 -4.66 0.68 -29.97
N LEU A 126 -5.08 1.19 -28.83
CA LEU A 126 -4.17 1.71 -27.83
C LEU A 126 -3.64 0.58 -26.95
N ARG A 127 -2.44 0.80 -26.43
CA ARG A 127 -1.81 0.00 -25.40
C ARG A 127 -1.65 0.87 -24.16
N ILE A 128 -1.99 0.33 -23.00
CA ILE A 128 -1.87 0.99 -21.70
C ILE A 128 -0.93 0.13 -20.87
N ASP A 129 0.25 0.62 -20.55
CA ASP A 129 1.21 -0.07 -19.71
C ASP A 129 1.24 0.53 -18.31
N LEU A 130 1.36 -0.32 -17.29
CA LEU A 130 1.85 0.13 -15.99
C LEU A 130 3.19 0.85 -16.20
N PHE A 131 3.37 2.03 -15.59
CA PHE A 131 4.57 2.85 -15.72
C PHE A 131 5.15 3.24 -14.34
N VAL A 132 6.44 3.56 -14.28
CA VAL A 132 7.12 3.88 -13.01
C VAL A 132 6.69 5.26 -12.52
N ASN A 133 6.18 5.30 -11.28
CA ASN A 133 5.84 6.54 -10.62
C ASN A 133 7.05 7.11 -9.85
N ASP A 134 7.70 8.14 -10.40
CA ASP A 134 8.85 8.79 -9.77
C ASP A 134 8.48 9.85 -8.71
N ILE A 135 7.19 10.16 -8.56
CA ILE A 135 6.71 11.19 -7.63
C ILE A 135 7.11 10.83 -6.18
N THR A 136 7.09 9.55 -5.83
CA THR A 136 7.45 9.10 -4.48
C THR A 136 8.91 9.39 -4.17
N PHE A 137 9.85 9.12 -5.08
CA PHE A 137 11.27 9.43 -4.89
C PHE A 137 11.52 10.94 -4.88
N GLN A 138 10.88 11.70 -5.77
CA GLN A 138 10.97 13.16 -5.78
C GLN A 138 10.54 13.77 -4.44
N ARG A 139 9.46 13.26 -3.84
CA ARG A 139 9.00 13.69 -2.50
C ARG A 139 9.99 13.32 -1.39
N MET A 140 10.64 12.16 -1.47
CA MET A 140 11.71 11.79 -0.54
C MET A 140 12.88 12.77 -0.62
N ILE A 141 13.34 13.11 -1.84
CA ILE A 141 14.41 14.10 -2.06
C ILE A 141 13.98 15.48 -1.55
N GLU A 142 12.74 15.89 -1.78
CA GLU A 142 12.23 17.16 -1.26
C GLU A 142 12.17 17.18 0.27
N ALA A 143 11.79 16.07 0.90
CA ALA A 143 11.83 15.92 2.35
C ALA A 143 13.26 16.05 2.91
N LEU A 144 14.25 15.43 2.27
CA LEU A 144 15.66 15.57 2.65
C LEU A 144 16.16 17.02 2.49
N LYS A 145 15.73 17.75 1.45
CA LYS A 145 16.01 19.19 1.30
C LYS A 145 15.36 20.02 2.42
N LYS A 146 14.11 19.71 2.78
CA LYS A 146 13.38 20.36 3.89
C LYS A 146 14.02 20.08 5.24
N PHE A 147 14.59 18.88 5.45
CA PHE A 147 15.31 18.53 6.67
C PHE A 147 16.45 19.52 6.97
N LYS A 148 17.24 19.95 5.97
CA LYS A 148 18.30 20.95 6.17
C LYS A 148 17.79 22.25 6.79
N ARG A 149 16.56 22.65 6.44
CA ARG A 149 15.92 23.89 6.88
C ARG A 149 15.27 23.79 8.27
N LEU A 150 15.28 22.62 8.90
CA LEU A 150 14.78 22.47 10.26
C LEU A 150 15.61 23.29 11.26
N PRO A 151 15.00 23.77 12.35
CA PRO A 151 15.74 24.35 13.47
C PRO A 151 16.81 23.40 14.00
N ARG A 152 17.96 23.94 14.41
CA ARG A 152 19.12 23.17 14.90
C ARG A 152 18.75 22.19 16.03
N TRP A 153 17.99 22.67 17.03
CA TRP A 153 17.56 21.85 18.17
C TRP A 153 16.80 20.58 17.74
N ARG A 154 16.00 20.65 16.67
CA ARG A 154 15.21 19.52 16.16
C ARG A 154 16.09 18.55 15.35
N LYS A 155 17.02 19.10 14.55
CA LYS A 155 18.00 18.30 13.81
C LYS A 155 18.91 17.52 14.76
N ASP A 156 19.38 18.16 15.83
CA ASP A 156 20.26 17.53 16.82
C ASP A 156 19.60 16.30 17.47
N LYS A 157 18.30 16.37 17.81
CA LYS A 157 17.56 15.22 18.34
C LYS A 157 17.37 14.10 17.30
N LEU A 158 17.04 14.47 16.06
CA LEU A 158 16.86 13.51 14.97
C LEU A 158 18.17 12.83 14.53
N LEU A 159 19.31 13.51 14.67
CA LEU A 159 20.64 12.97 14.38
C LEU A 159 21.29 12.25 15.58
N GLY A 160 20.67 12.33 16.77
CA GLY A 160 21.18 11.68 17.99
C GLY A 160 22.24 12.50 18.74
N ASN A 161 22.44 13.77 18.37
CA ASN A 161 23.36 14.67 19.08
C ASN A 161 22.80 15.10 20.44
N THR A 162 21.48 15.19 20.57
CA THR A 162 20.79 15.54 21.81
C THR A 162 19.61 14.63 22.09
N ALA A 163 19.36 14.46 23.38
CA ALA A 163 18.25 13.71 23.93
C ALA A 163 16.88 14.34 23.60
N PRO A 164 15.82 13.55 23.30
CA PRO A 164 14.45 14.05 23.24
C PRO A 164 13.87 14.30 24.63
N ASP A 165 12.99 15.28 24.72
CA ASP A 165 12.38 15.77 25.95
C ASP A 165 11.00 15.17 26.19
N PHE A 166 10.63 15.04 27.47
CA PHE A 166 9.35 14.50 27.91
C PHE A 166 8.71 15.42 28.96
N GLU A 167 7.41 15.63 28.83
CA GLU A 167 6.57 16.33 29.80
C GLU A 167 6.08 15.37 30.88
N LYS A 168 5.69 15.93 32.02
CA LYS A 168 4.88 15.19 32.99
C LYS A 168 3.43 15.26 32.54
N ILE A 169 2.80 14.10 32.40
CA ILE A 169 1.37 13.99 32.13
C ILE A 169 0.67 13.47 33.39
N SER A 170 -0.41 14.14 33.77
CA SER A 170 -1.32 13.72 34.84
C SER A 170 -2.07 12.45 34.44
N GLU A 171 -2.76 11.80 35.38
CA GLU A 171 -3.68 10.72 35.02
C GLU A 171 -4.69 11.18 33.96
N ILE A 172 -4.93 10.30 32.98
CA ILE A 172 -5.86 10.52 31.88
C ILE A 172 -6.95 9.47 31.96
N GLU A 173 -8.16 9.84 31.56
CA GLU A 173 -9.22 8.86 31.31
C GLU A 173 -8.99 8.25 29.92
N PHE A 174 -8.75 6.93 29.89
CA PHE A 174 -8.60 6.18 28.64
C PHE A 174 -9.95 5.99 27.97
N LEU A 175 -10.02 6.20 26.65
CA LEU A 175 -11.25 5.99 25.88
C LEU A 175 -11.53 4.49 25.71
N ASN A 176 -10.47 3.72 25.45
CA ASN A 176 -10.55 2.27 25.47
C ASN A 176 -10.17 1.71 26.86
N ALA A 177 -11.18 1.25 27.60
CA ALA A 177 -11.01 0.61 28.90
C ALA A 177 -10.27 -0.74 28.85
N GLU A 178 -10.30 -1.43 27.70
CA GLU A 178 -9.71 -2.77 27.52
C GLU A 178 -8.19 -2.75 27.32
N LEU A 179 -7.57 -1.56 27.21
CA LEU A 179 -6.13 -1.46 27.05
C LEU A 179 -5.39 -2.07 28.24
N ASN A 180 -4.43 -2.94 27.95
CA ASN A 180 -3.58 -3.53 28.97
C ASN A 180 -2.52 -2.53 29.48
N LYS A 181 -1.73 -2.95 30.47
CA LYS A 181 -0.73 -2.10 31.12
C LYS A 181 0.31 -1.52 30.14
N SER A 182 0.88 -2.33 29.25
CA SER A 182 1.92 -1.87 28.31
C SER A 182 1.35 -0.94 27.24
N GLN A 183 0.12 -1.16 26.79
CA GLN A 183 -0.58 -0.25 25.89
C GLN A 183 -0.88 1.10 26.57
N ARG A 184 -1.39 1.09 27.81
CA ARG A 184 -1.64 2.31 28.59
C ARG A 184 -0.34 3.11 28.83
N GLU A 185 0.76 2.42 29.16
CA GLU A 185 2.07 3.06 29.29
C GLU A 185 2.55 3.68 27.97
N ALA A 186 2.40 2.95 26.85
CA ALA A 186 2.75 3.46 25.52
C ALA A 186 1.95 4.72 25.18
N VAL A 187 0.65 4.76 25.50
CA VAL A 187 -0.20 5.95 25.31
C VAL A 187 0.31 7.12 26.15
N LEU A 188 0.48 6.93 27.46
CA LEU A 188 0.94 7.99 28.37
C LEU A 188 2.30 8.56 27.95
N ARG A 189 3.27 7.71 27.61
CA ARG A 189 4.60 8.15 27.19
C ARG A 189 4.60 8.80 25.79
N SER A 190 3.70 8.38 24.91
CA SER A 190 3.49 9.03 23.61
C SER A 190 2.96 10.44 23.77
N LEU A 191 1.95 10.63 24.62
CA LEU A 191 1.40 11.95 24.93
C LEU A 191 2.45 12.85 25.61
N ALA A 192 3.30 12.27 26.46
CA ALA A 192 4.35 13.00 27.18
C ALA A 192 5.50 13.47 26.28
N ALA A 193 5.66 12.93 25.08
CA ALA A 193 6.80 13.26 24.23
C ALA A 193 6.70 14.68 23.65
N ARG A 194 7.76 15.49 23.83
CA ARG A 194 7.87 16.82 23.22
C ARG A 194 8.39 16.79 21.79
N ASP A 195 9.06 15.70 21.41
CA ASP A 195 9.72 15.57 20.11
C ASP A 195 9.20 14.34 19.36
N PHE A 196 9.52 13.15 19.88
CA PHE A 196 9.08 11.90 19.31
C PHE A 196 9.07 10.73 20.28
N PHE A 197 8.27 9.72 19.96
CA PHE A 197 8.18 8.48 20.70
C PHE A 197 7.95 7.27 19.79
N LEU A 198 8.40 6.11 20.24
CA LEU A 198 8.33 4.84 19.51
C LEU A 198 7.46 3.83 20.27
N ILE A 199 6.49 3.25 19.57
CA ILE A 199 5.71 2.12 20.06
C ILE A 199 6.22 0.87 19.33
N HIS A 200 6.95 0.01 20.03
CA HIS A 200 7.34 -1.28 19.49
C HIS A 200 6.22 -2.28 19.77
N GLY A 201 5.48 -2.66 18.74
CA GLY A 201 4.43 -3.65 18.90
C GLY A 201 4.68 -4.91 18.08
N PRO A 202 5.14 -5.98 18.74
CA PRO A 202 5.21 -7.32 18.16
C PRO A 202 3.86 -7.82 17.58
N PRO A 203 3.85 -8.93 16.84
CA PRO A 203 2.65 -9.48 16.24
C PRO A 203 1.51 -9.71 17.25
N GLY A 204 0.30 -9.28 16.91
CA GLY A 204 -0.89 -9.50 17.73
C GLY A 204 -1.01 -8.63 18.97
N THR A 205 -0.11 -7.69 19.23
CA THR A 205 -0.09 -6.87 20.46
C THR A 205 -1.01 -5.64 20.45
N GLY A 206 -1.76 -5.43 19.36
CA GLY A 206 -2.66 -4.28 19.25
C GLY A 206 -1.97 -2.94 18.97
N LYS A 207 -0.91 -2.93 18.15
CA LYS A 207 -0.24 -1.70 17.66
C LYS A 207 -1.22 -0.62 17.23
N THR A 208 -2.02 -0.93 16.21
CA THR A 208 -2.95 0.03 15.62
C THR A 208 -4.01 0.46 16.63
N ILE A 209 -4.46 -0.42 17.53
CA ILE A 209 -5.39 -0.07 18.63
C ILE A 209 -4.75 0.97 19.56
N THR A 210 -3.48 0.77 19.90
CA THR A 210 -2.71 1.71 20.73
C THR A 210 -2.51 3.05 20.03
N CYS A 211 -2.20 3.04 18.73
CA CYS A 211 -2.10 4.26 17.91
C CYS A 211 -3.42 5.03 17.87
N VAL A 212 -4.54 4.33 17.71
CA VAL A 212 -5.88 4.92 17.68
C VAL A 212 -6.19 5.62 19.01
N GLU A 213 -5.89 4.98 20.15
CA GLU A 213 -6.03 5.64 21.45
C GLU A 213 -5.15 6.89 21.55
N VAL A 214 -3.89 6.82 21.15
CA VAL A 214 -2.98 7.98 21.16
C VAL A 214 -3.55 9.13 20.31
N ILE A 215 -4.02 8.83 19.10
CA ILE A 215 -4.62 9.83 18.20
C ILE A 215 -5.86 10.44 18.84
N ALA A 216 -6.79 9.62 19.33
CA ALA A 216 -8.02 10.09 19.95
C ALA A 216 -7.77 10.95 21.18
N GLN A 217 -6.79 10.59 22.00
CA GLN A 217 -6.34 11.38 23.14
C GLN A 217 -5.75 12.74 22.72
N LEU A 218 -4.97 12.78 21.64
CA LEU A 218 -4.43 14.05 21.12
C LEU A 218 -5.53 14.94 20.53
N VAL A 219 -6.51 14.34 19.83
CA VAL A 219 -7.68 15.05 19.29
C VAL A 219 -8.51 15.68 20.42
N ARG A 220 -8.79 14.95 21.52
CA ARG A 220 -9.47 15.52 22.71
C ARG A 220 -8.72 16.70 23.35
N ARG A 221 -7.42 16.84 23.08
CA ARG A 221 -6.57 17.96 23.51
C ARG A 221 -6.51 19.09 22.47
N GLY A 222 -7.36 19.05 21.44
CA GLY A 222 -7.44 20.05 20.37
C GLY A 222 -6.28 20.02 19.38
N CYS A 223 -5.52 18.92 19.31
CA CYS A 223 -4.41 18.80 18.36
C CYS A 223 -4.90 18.36 16.98
N LYS A 224 -4.39 18.98 15.91
CA LYS A 224 -4.60 18.52 14.53
C LYS A 224 -3.58 17.43 14.18
N ILE A 225 -4.05 16.28 13.71
CA ILE A 225 -3.22 15.07 13.56
C ILE A 225 -3.04 14.67 12.10
N LEU A 226 -1.82 14.31 11.72
CA LEU A 226 -1.53 13.55 10.50
C LEU A 226 -1.32 12.08 10.88
N ALA A 227 -2.24 11.20 10.52
CA ALA A 227 -2.06 9.76 10.67
C ALA A 227 -1.56 9.19 9.33
N SER A 228 -0.41 8.50 9.34
CA SER A 228 0.18 7.97 8.12
C SER A 228 0.75 6.55 8.26
N ALA A 229 0.99 5.93 7.12
CA ALA A 229 1.72 4.68 6.99
C ALA A 229 2.31 4.58 5.57
N ASP A 230 3.19 3.61 5.32
CA ASP A 230 3.76 3.43 3.98
C ASP A 230 2.75 2.82 2.98
N SER A 231 1.86 1.95 3.46
CA SER A 231 0.87 1.25 2.63
C SER A 231 -0.56 1.78 2.80
N ASN A 232 -1.37 1.70 1.74
CA ASN A 232 -2.78 2.11 1.80
C ASN A 232 -3.60 1.29 2.79
N VAL A 233 -3.34 -0.02 2.89
CA VAL A 233 -4.05 -0.93 3.80
C VAL A 233 -3.84 -0.50 5.25
N ALA A 234 -2.61 -0.15 5.65
CA ALA A 234 -2.35 0.33 6.99
C ALA A 234 -3.04 1.67 7.29
N VAL A 235 -3.09 2.59 6.32
CA VAL A 235 -3.84 3.86 6.46
C VAL A 235 -5.33 3.60 6.61
N ASP A 236 -5.89 2.72 5.79
CA ASP A 236 -7.32 2.41 5.80
C ASP A 236 -7.74 1.73 7.12
N ASN A 237 -6.89 0.87 7.70
CA ASN A 237 -7.10 0.32 9.03
C ASN A 237 -7.15 1.39 10.14
N LEU A 238 -6.35 2.47 10.02
CA LEU A 238 -6.43 3.61 10.93
C LEU A 238 -7.74 4.38 10.74
N VAL A 239 -8.11 4.66 9.49
CA VAL A 239 -9.36 5.36 9.15
C VAL A 239 -10.57 4.62 9.71
N GLU A 240 -10.67 3.31 9.47
CA GLU A 240 -11.79 2.49 9.94
C GLU A 240 -11.97 2.58 11.47
N ARG A 241 -10.87 2.46 12.22
CA ARG A 241 -10.92 2.46 13.69
C ARG A 241 -11.20 3.84 14.27
N LEU A 242 -10.62 4.89 13.69
CA LEU A 242 -10.86 6.27 14.11
C LEU A 242 -12.30 6.70 13.80
N ASP A 243 -12.80 6.34 12.62
CA ASP A 243 -14.19 6.57 12.23
C ASP A 243 -15.16 5.81 13.15
N GLY A 244 -14.82 4.57 13.52
CA GLY A 244 -15.60 3.73 14.43
C GLY A 244 -15.76 4.30 15.85
N ILE A 245 -14.86 5.20 16.29
CA ILE A 245 -14.96 5.91 17.56
C ILE A 245 -15.45 7.36 17.41
N GLY A 246 -15.90 7.75 16.21
CA GLY A 246 -16.53 9.04 15.95
C GLY A 246 -15.58 10.22 15.74
N VAL A 247 -14.27 9.99 15.53
CA VAL A 247 -13.32 11.06 15.20
C VAL A 247 -13.58 11.58 13.78
N ASN A 248 -13.50 12.89 13.56
CA ASN A 248 -13.64 13.46 12.23
C ASN A 248 -12.39 13.22 11.38
N VAL A 249 -12.41 12.12 10.61
CA VAL A 249 -11.29 11.67 9.78
C VAL A 249 -11.52 12.00 8.31
N VAL A 250 -10.47 12.53 7.66
CA VAL A 250 -10.40 12.69 6.21
C VAL A 250 -9.27 11.83 5.63
N ARG A 251 -9.63 10.91 4.74
CA ARG A 251 -8.70 10.04 4.01
C ARG A 251 -8.28 10.70 2.70
N ILE A 252 -7.00 11.07 2.60
CA ILE A 252 -6.41 11.65 1.39
C ILE A 252 -5.60 10.59 0.65
N GLY A 253 -5.98 10.35 -0.60
CA GLY A 253 -5.38 9.36 -1.47
C GLY A 253 -6.37 8.96 -2.54
N HIS A 254 -5.92 8.18 -3.52
CA HIS A 254 -6.78 7.85 -4.64
C HIS A 254 -8.01 7.02 -4.19
N PRO A 255 -9.26 7.43 -4.50
CA PRO A 255 -10.47 6.77 -4.00
C PRO A 255 -10.60 5.25 -4.23
N ALA A 256 -10.02 4.69 -5.30
CA ALA A 256 -10.06 3.24 -5.49
C ALA A 256 -8.87 2.46 -4.92
N ARG A 257 -7.91 3.15 -4.30
CA ARG A 257 -6.98 2.54 -3.32
C ARG A 257 -7.53 2.55 -1.90
N VAL A 258 -8.72 3.12 -1.70
CA VAL A 258 -9.44 3.16 -0.43
C VAL A 258 -10.47 2.03 -0.42
N ILE A 259 -10.52 1.28 0.68
CA ILE A 259 -11.52 0.24 0.91
C ILE A 259 -12.94 0.83 0.66
N PRO A 260 -13.82 0.16 -0.11
CA PRO A 260 -15.11 0.72 -0.52
C PRO A 260 -15.96 1.30 0.62
N SER A 261 -16.00 0.65 1.79
CA SER A 261 -16.73 1.12 2.97
C SER A 261 -16.22 2.47 3.50
N LEU A 262 -14.93 2.77 3.31
CA LEU A 262 -14.27 3.99 3.80
C LEU A 262 -14.27 5.14 2.79
N ARG A 263 -14.77 4.94 1.56
CA ARG A 263 -14.82 5.99 0.53
C ARG A 263 -15.63 7.21 0.98
N ARG A 264 -16.62 7.04 1.86
CA ARG A 264 -17.38 8.16 2.45
C ARG A 264 -16.50 9.15 3.24
N ARG A 265 -15.31 8.70 3.69
CA ARG A 265 -14.32 9.50 4.40
C ARG A 265 -13.21 10.02 3.48
N SER A 266 -13.24 9.72 2.17
CA SER A 266 -12.23 10.25 1.25
C SER A 266 -12.42 11.74 1.00
N LEU A 267 -11.32 12.47 0.80
CA LEU A 267 -11.37 13.89 0.46
C LEU A 267 -12.27 14.14 -0.77
N ASP A 268 -12.12 13.33 -1.81
CA ASP A 268 -12.95 13.46 -3.02
C ASP A 268 -14.43 13.35 -2.71
N TYR A 269 -14.85 12.34 -1.93
CA TYR A 269 -16.25 12.17 -1.57
C TYR A 269 -16.77 13.34 -0.75
N LEU A 270 -16.02 13.77 0.26
CA LEU A 270 -16.43 14.87 1.14
C LEU A 270 -16.55 16.19 0.36
N VAL A 271 -15.60 16.48 -0.54
CA VAL A 271 -15.64 17.67 -1.40
C VAL A 271 -16.81 17.62 -2.37
N LEU A 272 -17.09 16.46 -3.00
CA LEU A 272 -18.24 16.32 -3.90
C LEU A 272 -19.59 16.63 -3.22
N ASN A 273 -19.67 16.45 -1.90
CA ASN A 273 -20.87 16.74 -1.11
C ASN A 273 -20.81 18.10 -0.40
N ALA A 274 -19.74 18.88 -0.58
CA ALA A 274 -19.61 20.20 0.02
C ALA A 274 -20.50 21.23 -0.70
N PRO A 275 -21.23 22.09 0.02
CA PRO A 275 -22.11 23.10 -0.59
C PRO A 275 -21.40 24.01 -1.60
N GLU A 276 -20.17 24.43 -1.29
CA GLU A 276 -19.34 25.26 -2.16
C GLU A 276 -19.00 24.54 -3.47
N TYR A 277 -18.70 23.24 -3.41
CA TYR A 277 -18.38 22.45 -4.60
C TYR A 277 -19.60 22.25 -5.50
N ILE A 278 -20.77 21.98 -4.92
CA ILE A 278 -22.03 21.86 -5.67
C ILE A 278 -22.29 23.16 -6.43
N LYS A 279 -22.15 24.31 -5.75
CA LYS A 279 -22.27 25.63 -6.39
C LYS A 279 -21.21 25.86 -7.48
N ALA A 280 -20.00 25.37 -7.29
CA ALA A 280 -18.96 25.44 -8.32
C ALA A 280 -19.35 24.64 -9.58
N GLN A 281 -19.96 23.46 -9.42
CA GLN A 281 -20.45 22.67 -10.55
C GLN A 281 -21.57 23.40 -11.30
N GLU A 282 -22.52 24.03 -10.61
CA GLU A 282 -23.56 24.85 -11.24
C GLU A 282 -22.95 25.99 -12.09
N LEU A 283 -21.94 26.68 -11.56
CA LEU A 283 -21.22 27.73 -12.31
C LEU A 283 -20.47 27.17 -13.53
N ARG A 284 -19.86 25.99 -13.42
CA ARG A 284 -19.20 25.32 -14.56
C ARG A 284 -20.20 24.92 -15.63
N GLU A 285 -21.33 24.34 -15.25
CA GLU A 285 -22.40 23.98 -16.19
C GLU A 285 -22.91 25.21 -16.95
N HIS A 286 -23.13 26.33 -16.23
CA HIS A 286 -23.47 27.61 -16.85
C HIS A 286 -22.38 28.10 -17.82
N ALA A 287 -21.10 28.02 -17.44
CA ALA A 287 -19.99 28.40 -18.30
C ALA A 287 -19.93 27.54 -19.57
N TYR A 288 -20.13 26.23 -19.45
CA TYR A 288 -20.17 25.31 -20.58
C TYR A 288 -21.35 25.57 -21.52
N ALA A 289 -22.54 25.85 -20.98
CA ALA A 289 -23.70 26.22 -21.79
C ALA A 289 -23.44 27.48 -22.63
N ILE A 290 -22.77 28.48 -22.06
CA ILE A 290 -22.35 29.68 -22.81
C ILE A 290 -21.28 29.33 -23.84
N LYS A 291 -20.28 28.52 -23.48
CA LYS A 291 -19.21 28.08 -24.38
C LYS A 291 -19.76 27.32 -25.59
N GLU A 292 -20.80 26.52 -25.42
CA GLU A 292 -21.46 25.82 -26.52
C GLU A 292 -22.12 26.81 -27.49
N ARG A 293 -22.80 27.84 -26.98
CA ARG A 293 -23.35 28.93 -27.79
C ARG A 293 -22.26 29.70 -28.54
N MET A 294 -21.08 29.86 -27.93
CA MET A 294 -19.94 30.55 -28.54
C MET A 294 -19.33 29.81 -29.74
N LYS A 295 -19.51 28.49 -29.88
CA LYS A 295 -19.01 27.73 -31.04
C LYS A 295 -19.62 28.20 -32.36
N GLY A 296 -20.83 28.78 -32.32
CA GLY A 296 -21.49 29.36 -33.48
C GLY A 296 -20.99 30.77 -33.86
N PHE A 297 -20.12 31.39 -33.05
CA PHE A 297 -19.61 32.73 -33.27
C PHE A 297 -18.21 32.73 -33.90
N VAL A 298 -17.87 33.84 -34.55
CA VAL A 298 -16.57 34.00 -35.21
C VAL A 298 -15.53 34.35 -34.15
N VAL A 299 -14.52 33.51 -33.98
CA VAL A 299 -13.43 33.77 -33.04
C VAL A 299 -12.49 34.84 -33.61
N PRO A 300 -12.14 35.90 -32.84
CA PRO A 300 -11.23 36.96 -33.26
C PRO A 300 -9.75 36.51 -33.22
N GLU A 301 -9.40 35.48 -34.00
CA GLU A 301 -8.04 34.98 -34.23
C GLU A 301 -7.38 35.64 -35.45
N MET A 302 -6.07 35.46 -35.66
CA MET A 302 -5.26 36.13 -36.71
C MET A 302 -5.95 36.22 -38.09
N ARG A 303 -6.64 35.16 -38.54
CA ARG A 303 -7.35 35.10 -39.83
C ARG A 303 -8.47 36.14 -39.96
N TRP A 304 -9.19 36.43 -38.86
CA TRP A 304 -10.36 37.32 -38.83
C TRP A 304 -10.12 38.62 -38.09
N ARG A 305 -9.20 38.66 -37.12
CA ARG A 305 -8.84 39.84 -36.33
C ARG A 305 -8.16 40.91 -37.18
N ARG A 306 -7.34 40.52 -38.18
CA ARG A 306 -6.66 41.42 -39.15
C ARG A 306 -6.07 42.70 -38.51
N GLY A 307 -5.49 42.59 -37.31
CA GLY A 307 -4.90 43.71 -36.57
C GLY A 307 -5.89 44.72 -35.98
N LEU A 308 -7.18 44.37 -35.86
CA LEU A 308 -8.17 45.16 -35.11
C LEU A 308 -7.99 44.90 -33.60
N SER A 309 -8.10 45.96 -32.80
CA SER A 309 -8.26 45.83 -31.35
C SER A 309 -9.68 45.35 -31.01
N ASP A 310 -9.87 44.90 -29.78
CA ASP A 310 -11.20 44.46 -29.33
C ASP A 310 -12.19 45.66 -29.34
N GLU A 311 -11.72 46.86 -28.98
CA GLU A 311 -12.52 48.10 -29.03
C GLU A 311 -12.94 48.43 -30.47
N ALA A 312 -12.02 48.31 -31.44
CA ALA A 312 -12.32 48.56 -32.85
C ALA A 312 -13.36 47.56 -33.41
N ILE A 313 -13.31 46.29 -32.97
CA ILE A 313 -14.31 45.29 -33.34
C ILE A 313 -15.68 45.65 -32.74
N MET A 314 -15.71 46.07 -31.47
CA MET A 314 -16.94 46.51 -30.80
C MET A 314 -17.58 47.72 -31.50
N GLU A 315 -16.77 48.73 -31.82
CA GLU A 315 -17.20 49.96 -32.48
C GLU A 315 -17.76 49.67 -33.88
N LEU A 316 -16.99 48.97 -34.73
CA LEU A 316 -17.42 48.60 -36.09
C LEU A 316 -18.72 47.79 -36.10
N ALA A 317 -18.89 46.89 -35.14
CA ALA A 317 -20.10 46.11 -35.00
C ALA A 317 -21.30 46.99 -34.60
N SER A 318 -21.11 47.93 -33.67
CA SER A 318 -22.15 48.87 -33.22
C SER A 318 -22.61 49.83 -34.33
N GLU A 319 -21.69 50.29 -35.16
CA GLU A 319 -21.96 51.18 -36.30
C GLU A 319 -22.44 50.42 -37.54
N GLY A 320 -22.43 49.07 -37.50
CA GLY A 320 -22.77 48.23 -38.65
C GLY A 320 -21.81 48.34 -39.83
N LYS A 321 -20.59 48.83 -39.60
CA LYS A 321 -19.57 49.05 -40.63
C LYS A 321 -18.79 47.76 -40.93
N THR A 322 -18.20 47.72 -42.12
CA THR A 322 -17.29 46.65 -42.55
C THR A 322 -15.89 47.21 -42.71
N THR A 323 -14.87 46.37 -42.57
CA THR A 323 -13.49 46.79 -42.77
C THR A 323 -12.65 45.65 -43.30
N ARG A 324 -11.60 45.97 -44.06
CA ARG A 324 -10.54 45.04 -44.48
C ARG A 324 -11.11 43.70 -44.99
N GLY A 325 -12.16 43.70 -45.81
CA GLY A 325 -12.75 42.47 -46.38
C GLY A 325 -13.49 41.54 -45.39
N ILE A 326 -13.82 42.01 -44.19
CA ILE A 326 -14.59 41.26 -43.19
C ILE A 326 -16.06 41.68 -43.29
N SER A 327 -16.96 40.73 -43.48
CA SER A 327 -18.40 41.01 -43.58
C SER A 327 -19.01 41.43 -42.23
N ARG A 328 -20.09 42.22 -42.27
CA ARG A 328 -20.83 42.67 -41.07
C ARG A 328 -21.22 41.50 -40.17
N LYS A 329 -21.67 40.39 -40.75
CA LYS A 329 -22.02 39.16 -40.02
C LYS A 329 -20.83 38.58 -39.24
N LYS A 330 -19.62 38.68 -39.78
CA LYS A 330 -18.39 38.20 -39.10
C LYS A 330 -17.94 39.15 -38.01
N ILE A 331 -18.01 40.46 -38.24
CA ILE A 331 -17.72 41.49 -37.23
C ILE A 331 -18.68 41.35 -36.04
N GLU A 332 -19.99 41.20 -36.28
CA GLU A 332 -20.99 40.94 -35.24
C GLU A 332 -20.78 39.59 -34.54
N GLY A 333 -20.32 38.57 -35.27
CA GLY A 333 -19.90 37.29 -34.70
C GLY A 333 -18.73 37.45 -33.73
N MET A 334 -17.72 38.24 -34.08
CA MET A 334 -16.58 38.54 -33.20
C MET A 334 -17.01 39.37 -31.98
N ARG A 335 -17.89 40.37 -32.16
CA ARG A 335 -18.46 41.15 -31.05
C ARG A 335 -19.15 40.26 -30.02
N LYS A 336 -20.06 39.39 -30.48
CA LYS A 336 -20.76 38.43 -29.59
C LYS A 336 -19.80 37.47 -28.87
N TRP A 337 -18.71 37.07 -29.54
CA TRP A 337 -17.69 36.25 -28.92
C TRP A 337 -16.94 37.04 -27.82
N LEU A 338 -16.54 38.28 -28.10
CA LEU A 338 -15.85 39.17 -27.17
C LEU A 338 -16.72 39.57 -25.96
N ASP A 339 -18.04 39.73 -26.14
CA ASP A 339 -18.97 39.99 -25.04
C ASP A 339 -19.11 38.81 -24.07
N LEU A 340 -19.03 37.58 -24.59
CA LEU A 340 -19.29 36.36 -23.82
C LEU A 340 -18.02 35.77 -23.20
N LYS A 341 -16.85 35.96 -23.83
CA LYS A 341 -15.58 35.40 -23.36
C LYS A 341 -15.25 35.83 -21.91
N PRO A 342 -15.32 37.11 -21.51
CA PRO A 342 -15.06 37.52 -20.13
C PRO A 342 -16.05 36.91 -19.12
N LYS A 343 -17.32 36.73 -19.53
CA LYS A 343 -18.34 36.11 -18.67
C LYS A 343 -18.02 34.64 -18.40
N VAL A 344 -17.62 33.90 -19.45
CA VAL A 344 -17.19 32.50 -19.33
C VAL A 344 -15.95 32.38 -18.44
N ASP A 345 -14.95 33.25 -18.66
CA ASP A 345 -13.73 33.24 -17.86
C ASP A 345 -14.00 33.55 -16.39
N LYS A 346 -14.88 34.53 -16.12
CA LYS A 346 -15.32 34.84 -14.76
C LYS A 346 -16.01 33.65 -14.11
N LEU A 347 -16.97 33.00 -14.78
CA LEU A 347 -17.67 31.84 -14.23
C LEU A 347 -16.71 30.68 -13.91
N PHE A 348 -15.73 30.42 -14.79
CA PHE A 348 -14.70 29.42 -14.49
C PHE A 348 -13.79 29.84 -13.33
N GLY A 349 -13.45 31.12 -13.22
CA GLY A 349 -12.71 31.67 -12.09
C GLY A 349 -13.46 31.50 -10.76
N ASP A 350 -14.70 31.98 -10.71
CA ASP A 350 -15.58 31.88 -9.54
C ASP A 350 -15.81 30.41 -9.13
N ALA A 351 -15.96 29.50 -10.11
CA ALA A 351 -16.08 28.07 -9.83
C ALA A 351 -14.80 27.48 -9.22
N ARG A 352 -13.61 27.83 -9.74
CA ARG A 352 -12.33 27.39 -9.18
C ARG A 352 -12.15 27.87 -7.74
N GLU A 353 -12.46 29.12 -7.44
CA GLU A 353 -12.37 29.66 -6.08
C GLU A 353 -13.32 28.95 -5.10
N LEU A 354 -14.50 28.53 -5.57
CA LEU A 354 -15.42 27.73 -4.76
C LEU A 354 -14.91 26.30 -4.54
N GLU A 355 -14.33 25.66 -5.56
CA GLU A 355 -13.72 24.32 -5.43
C GLU A 355 -12.55 24.34 -4.43
N GLU A 356 -11.67 25.34 -4.54
CA GLU A 356 -10.55 25.51 -3.59
C GLU A 356 -11.05 25.74 -2.17
N ARG A 357 -12.10 26.54 -1.99
CA ARG A 357 -12.74 26.74 -0.67
C ARG A 357 -13.35 25.46 -0.13
N ALA A 358 -14.01 24.66 -0.96
CA ALA A 358 -14.58 23.38 -0.56
C ALA A 358 -13.49 22.41 -0.06
N ILE A 359 -12.40 22.26 -0.83
CA ILE A 359 -11.27 21.41 -0.47
C ILE A 359 -10.64 21.89 0.85
N LYS A 360 -10.41 23.21 0.96
CA LYS A 360 -9.81 23.82 2.14
C LYS A 360 -10.69 23.64 3.37
N GLY A 361 -12.00 23.89 3.26
CA GLY A 361 -12.95 23.70 4.36
C GLY A 361 -12.94 22.27 4.90
N VAL A 362 -13.01 21.26 4.02
CA VAL A 362 -12.95 19.85 4.42
C VAL A 362 -11.64 19.51 5.15
N ILE A 363 -10.51 20.08 4.71
CA ILE A 363 -9.19 19.84 5.33
C ILE A 363 -9.05 20.59 6.66
N GLU A 364 -9.62 21.79 6.78
CA GLU A 364 -9.59 22.60 8.00
C GLU A 364 -10.48 22.00 9.10
N ASP A 365 -11.67 21.51 8.74
CA ASP A 365 -12.62 20.89 9.67
C ASP A 365 -12.18 19.51 10.16
N ALA A 366 -11.24 18.87 9.47
CA ALA A 366 -10.71 17.55 9.84
C ALA A 366 -9.87 17.59 11.12
N GLU A 367 -10.23 16.76 12.10
CA GLU A 367 -9.41 16.52 13.31
C GLU A 367 -8.18 15.66 12.97
N VAL A 368 -8.38 14.67 12.10
CA VAL A 368 -7.33 13.75 11.65
C VAL A 368 -7.33 13.64 10.13
N ILE A 369 -6.15 13.86 9.54
CA ILE A 369 -5.91 13.58 8.12
C ILE A 369 -5.15 12.27 8.03
N CYS A 370 -5.73 11.30 7.32
CA CYS A 370 -5.15 10.00 7.05
C CYS A 370 -4.59 9.93 5.62
N ALA A 371 -3.29 9.68 5.46
CA ALA A 371 -2.64 9.59 4.15
C ALA A 371 -1.45 8.62 4.17
N THR A 372 -1.03 8.10 3.02
CA THR A 372 0.27 7.41 2.97
C THR A 372 1.41 8.42 3.16
N ASN A 373 2.60 7.94 3.56
CA ASN A 373 3.79 8.79 3.73
C ASN A 373 4.06 9.63 2.47
N SER A 374 4.01 9.02 1.29
CA SER A 374 4.13 9.73 0.01
C SER A 374 2.99 10.74 -0.20
N THR A 375 1.73 10.38 0.03
CA THR A 375 0.59 11.28 -0.17
C THR A 375 0.57 12.46 0.80
N ALA A 376 1.15 12.34 1.99
CA ALA A 376 1.37 13.46 2.91
C ALA A 376 2.22 14.60 2.29
N GLY A 377 3.06 14.26 1.29
CA GLY A 377 3.85 15.20 0.49
C GLY A 377 3.12 15.77 -0.74
N SER A 378 1.81 15.53 -0.89
CA SER A 378 1.03 16.05 -2.03
C SER A 378 0.84 17.58 -1.97
N GLU A 379 0.55 18.18 -3.13
CA GLU A 379 0.32 19.63 -3.26
C GLU A 379 -0.89 20.09 -2.40
N ILE A 380 -1.93 19.25 -2.30
CA ILE A 380 -3.13 19.47 -1.48
C ILE A 380 -2.75 19.76 -0.02
N LEU A 381 -1.78 19.01 0.53
CA LEU A 381 -1.34 19.17 1.91
C LEU A 381 -0.13 20.08 2.07
N LYS A 382 0.32 20.77 1.01
CA LYS A 382 1.60 21.50 1.01
C LYS A 382 1.70 22.53 2.13
N ARG A 383 0.63 23.30 2.33
CA ARG A 383 0.53 24.39 3.31
C ARG A 383 0.05 23.93 4.69
N GLU A 384 -0.49 22.72 4.79
CA GLU A 384 -0.96 22.16 6.06
C GLU A 384 0.21 21.84 7.02
N LYS A 385 -0.03 22.12 8.30
CA LYS A 385 0.85 21.82 9.43
C LYS A 385 0.05 21.12 10.51
N PHE A 386 0.68 20.15 11.15
CA PHE A 386 0.06 19.32 12.17
C PHE A 386 0.78 19.48 13.50
N ASP A 387 0.08 19.27 14.61
CA ASP A 387 0.71 19.22 15.91
C ASP A 387 1.47 17.90 16.08
N PHE A 388 0.84 16.80 15.66
CA PHE A 388 1.42 15.46 15.70
C PHE A 388 1.30 14.73 14.36
N ALA A 389 2.33 13.95 14.02
CA ALA A 389 2.25 12.89 13.03
C ALA A 389 2.29 11.54 13.76
N VAL A 390 1.35 10.63 13.46
CA VAL A 390 1.35 9.26 13.98
C VAL A 390 1.54 8.31 12.81
N ILE A 391 2.69 7.64 12.77
CA ILE A 391 3.12 6.78 11.66
C ILE A 391 2.98 5.32 12.10
N ASP A 392 1.97 4.61 11.60
CA ASP A 392 1.83 3.16 11.82
C ASP A 392 2.66 2.37 10.81
N GLU A 393 3.04 1.15 11.17
CA GLU A 393 3.93 0.27 10.40
C GLU A 393 5.23 0.97 9.93
N ALA A 394 5.76 1.86 10.76
CA ALA A 394 6.91 2.72 10.48
C ALA A 394 8.21 1.97 10.10
N THR A 395 8.34 0.71 10.53
CA THR A 395 9.51 -0.12 10.23
C THR A 395 9.51 -0.66 8.80
N GLN A 396 8.39 -0.51 8.08
CA GLN A 396 8.25 -0.90 6.67
C GLN A 396 8.58 0.24 5.70
N SER A 397 8.71 1.47 6.19
CA SER A 397 9.09 2.63 5.37
C SER A 397 10.58 2.90 5.42
N THR A 398 11.16 3.26 4.27
CA THR A 398 12.51 3.83 4.24
C THR A 398 12.52 5.13 5.04
N GLU A 399 13.68 5.48 5.59
CA GLU A 399 13.80 6.70 6.36
C GLU A 399 13.38 7.97 5.59
N PRO A 400 13.77 8.17 4.31
CA PRO A 400 13.29 9.31 3.54
C PRO A 400 11.77 9.28 3.26
N SER A 401 11.15 8.11 3.14
CA SER A 401 9.69 8.00 3.02
C SER A 401 8.99 8.50 4.28
N ALA A 402 9.35 7.96 5.45
CA ALA A 402 8.78 8.38 6.73
C ALA A 402 9.00 9.87 7.00
N LEU A 403 10.14 10.41 6.57
CA LEU A 403 10.50 11.81 6.76
C LEU A 403 9.50 12.78 6.11
N ILE A 404 8.82 12.38 5.03
CA ILE A 404 7.79 13.19 4.37
C ILE A 404 6.68 13.57 5.37
N ALA A 405 6.19 12.60 6.15
CA ALA A 405 5.16 12.82 7.16
C ALA A 405 5.73 13.51 8.41
N VAL A 406 6.91 13.10 8.89
CA VAL A 406 7.56 13.68 10.08
C VAL A 406 7.74 15.20 9.96
N LEU A 407 8.11 15.70 8.77
CA LEU A 407 8.36 17.12 8.53
C LEU A 407 7.08 17.98 8.44
N LYS A 408 5.90 17.36 8.41
CA LYS A 408 4.61 18.05 8.42
C LYS A 408 4.11 18.37 9.82
N ALA A 409 4.63 17.68 10.84
CA ALA A 409 4.20 17.84 12.22
C ALA A 409 5.26 18.49 13.11
N LYS A 410 4.84 19.06 14.25
CA LYS A 410 5.74 19.55 15.30
C LYS A 410 6.40 18.39 16.05
N ARG A 411 5.61 17.36 16.35
CA ARG A 411 5.99 16.15 17.10
C ARG A 411 5.57 14.89 16.32
N PHE A 412 6.14 13.73 16.60
CA PHE A 412 5.70 12.51 15.94
C PHE A 412 5.80 11.24 16.79
N ILE A 413 4.86 10.32 16.58
CA ILE A 413 4.88 8.99 17.18
C ILE A 413 5.02 7.98 16.05
N MET A 414 5.88 6.98 16.22
CA MET A 414 6.03 5.89 15.25
C MET A 414 5.69 4.57 15.92
N ALA A 415 4.79 3.79 15.32
CA ALA A 415 4.52 2.42 15.72
C ALA A 415 5.07 1.46 14.67
N GLY A 416 5.69 0.38 15.12
CA GLY A 416 6.27 -0.59 14.20
C GLY A 416 6.91 -1.77 14.92
N ASP A 417 7.52 -2.65 14.16
CA ASP A 417 8.24 -3.81 14.67
C ASP A 417 9.49 -4.10 13.83
N HIS A 418 10.64 -3.73 14.38
CA HIS A 418 11.94 -3.88 13.73
C HIS A 418 12.42 -5.34 13.67
N LYS A 419 11.68 -6.27 14.27
CA LYS A 419 11.90 -7.72 14.14
C LYS A 419 11.08 -8.34 12.99
N GLN A 420 10.18 -7.57 12.38
CA GLN A 420 9.44 -7.94 11.17
C GLN A 420 10.07 -7.29 9.92
N LEU A 421 9.42 -7.42 8.77
CA LEU A 421 9.93 -7.00 7.46
C LEU A 421 10.44 -5.54 7.44
N PRO A 422 11.67 -5.30 6.96
CA PRO A 422 12.14 -3.96 6.62
C PRO A 422 11.49 -3.47 5.32
N PRO A 423 11.77 -2.23 4.89
CA PRO A 423 11.42 -1.76 3.55
C PRO A 423 12.09 -2.63 2.47
N THR A 424 11.36 -2.93 1.41
CA THR A 424 11.90 -3.66 0.26
C THR A 424 12.71 -2.72 -0.62
N ILE A 425 13.98 -3.05 -0.82
CA ILE A 425 14.94 -2.27 -1.64
C ILE A 425 15.38 -3.15 -2.81
N LEU A 426 15.24 -2.65 -4.03
CA LEU A 426 15.61 -3.32 -5.27
C LEU A 426 17.12 -3.23 -5.51
N ASN A 427 17.71 -2.06 -5.28
CA ASN A 427 19.13 -1.83 -5.52
C ASN A 427 19.98 -2.44 -4.38
N GLU A 428 20.79 -3.44 -4.73
CA GLU A 428 21.64 -4.14 -3.74
C GLU A 428 22.64 -3.22 -3.04
N GLU A 429 23.21 -2.25 -3.75
CA GLU A 429 24.17 -1.30 -3.18
C GLU A 429 23.49 -0.35 -2.20
N ALA A 430 22.29 0.14 -2.55
CA ALA A 430 21.48 0.93 -1.63
C ALA A 430 21.14 0.12 -0.37
N ALA A 431 20.74 -1.14 -0.53
CA ALA A 431 20.44 -2.04 0.58
C ALA A 431 21.66 -2.26 1.50
N ARG A 432 22.84 -2.51 0.92
CA ARG A 432 24.11 -2.68 1.67
C ARG A 432 24.51 -1.41 2.43
N ARG A 433 24.24 -0.24 1.85
CA ARG A 433 24.47 1.07 2.46
C ARG A 433 23.36 1.48 3.45
N SER A 434 22.62 0.51 4.01
CA SER A 434 21.60 0.68 5.05
C SER A 434 20.31 1.37 4.63
N PHE A 435 19.95 1.36 3.33
CA PHE A 435 18.66 1.91 2.90
C PHE A 435 17.45 1.08 3.40
N THR A 436 17.69 -0.19 3.75
CA THR A 436 16.73 -1.08 4.42
C THR A 436 16.49 -0.74 5.89
N ARG A 437 17.28 0.17 6.47
CA ARG A 437 17.11 0.59 7.87
C ARG A 437 16.07 1.70 7.95
N SER A 438 14.98 1.44 8.66
CA SER A 438 13.93 2.43 8.88
C SER A 438 14.36 3.56 9.82
N LEU A 439 13.67 4.71 9.74
CA LEU A 439 13.85 5.81 10.70
C LEU A 439 13.61 5.33 12.15
N PHE A 440 12.63 4.44 12.35
CA PHE A 440 12.34 3.81 13.64
C PHE A 440 13.58 3.09 14.21
N GLU A 441 14.23 2.24 13.40
CA GLU A 441 15.42 1.49 13.81
C GLU A 441 16.63 2.40 14.07
N ARG A 442 16.77 3.49 13.30
CA ARG A 442 17.85 4.45 13.52
C ARG A 442 17.66 5.22 14.81
N LEU A 443 16.47 5.75 15.07
CA LEU A 443 16.17 6.48 16.31
C LEU A 443 16.29 5.57 17.53
N LEU A 444 15.80 4.33 17.45
CA LEU A 444 15.92 3.36 18.54
C LEU A 444 17.39 3.06 18.87
N ALA A 445 18.25 2.92 17.87
CA ALA A 445 19.67 2.68 18.13
C ALA A 445 20.41 3.90 18.68
N LEU A 446 19.98 5.11 18.32
CA LEU A 446 20.61 6.35 18.81
C LEU A 446 20.22 6.68 20.24
N HIS A 447 18.97 6.42 20.61
CA HIS A 447 18.41 6.88 21.88
C HIS A 447 18.13 5.74 22.87
N GLY A 448 17.97 4.51 22.40
CA GLY A 448 17.65 3.35 23.22
C GLY A 448 16.21 3.39 23.77
N ASP A 449 16.00 2.66 24.88
CA ASP A 449 14.66 2.39 25.42
C ASP A 449 13.98 3.61 26.07
N ARG A 450 14.70 4.73 26.22
CA ARG A 450 14.15 6.00 26.72
C ARG A 450 13.01 6.55 25.85
N ILE A 451 12.99 6.21 24.56
CA ILE A 451 11.99 6.68 23.60
C ILE A 451 11.04 5.57 23.17
N ARG A 452 11.07 4.41 23.82
CA ARG A 452 10.32 3.23 23.38
C ARG A 452 9.53 2.60 24.52
N VAL A 453 8.32 2.16 24.23
CA VAL A 453 7.63 1.10 24.98
C VAL A 453 7.40 -0.08 24.05
N MET A 454 7.65 -1.28 24.56
CA MET A 454 7.29 -2.52 23.88
C MET A 454 5.95 -3.02 24.41
N LEU A 455 5.00 -3.30 23.52
CA LEU A 455 3.75 -3.96 23.88
C LEU A 455 4.03 -5.45 24.14
N ASP A 456 3.63 -5.95 25.30
CA ASP A 456 4.05 -7.27 25.81
C ASP A 456 2.95 -8.34 25.85
N VAL A 457 1.68 -7.98 25.62
CA VAL A 457 0.56 -8.93 25.56
C VAL A 457 0.07 -9.06 24.14
N GLN A 458 -0.02 -10.30 23.63
CA GLN A 458 -0.50 -10.62 22.30
C GLN A 458 -1.88 -11.30 22.33
N TYR A 459 -2.76 -10.87 21.44
CA TYR A 459 -4.15 -11.31 21.27
C TYR A 459 -4.36 -12.07 19.95
N ARG A 460 -3.26 -12.55 19.37
CA ARG A 460 -3.25 -13.42 18.22
C ARG A 460 -2.89 -14.80 18.72
N MET A 461 -1.73 -15.32 18.38
CA MET A 461 -1.35 -16.73 18.41
C MET A 461 -1.77 -17.51 19.66
N ASN A 462 -2.09 -18.79 19.47
CA ASN A 462 -1.99 -19.80 20.53
C ASN A 462 -0.59 -19.76 21.18
N GLU A 463 -0.48 -20.11 22.46
CA GLU A 463 0.79 -20.04 23.20
C GLU A 463 1.90 -20.91 22.61
N GLU A 464 1.60 -22.12 22.13
CA GLU A 464 2.57 -23.03 21.49
C GLU A 464 3.11 -22.42 20.17
N ILE A 465 2.28 -21.68 19.44
CA ILE A 465 2.69 -20.98 18.22
C ILE A 465 3.55 -19.76 18.58
N ALA A 466 3.16 -19.03 19.64
CA ALA A 466 3.86 -17.82 20.07
C ALA A 466 5.24 -18.12 20.69
N GLU A 467 5.42 -19.30 21.26
CA GLU A 467 6.63 -19.70 22.02
C GLU A 467 7.92 -19.48 21.22
N PHE A 468 8.01 -20.02 20.01
CA PHE A 468 9.21 -19.88 19.19
C PHE A 468 9.55 -18.42 18.86
N PRO A 469 8.65 -17.65 18.19
CA PRO A 469 8.98 -16.27 17.86
C PRO A 469 9.23 -15.42 19.12
N ASN A 470 8.55 -15.69 20.24
CA ASN A 470 8.79 -15.00 21.49
C ASN A 470 10.24 -15.19 22.00
N GLY A 471 10.69 -16.44 22.11
CA GLY A 471 12.05 -16.74 22.55
C GLY A 471 13.13 -16.27 21.58
N GLU A 472 12.89 -16.44 20.27
CA GLU A 472 13.88 -16.18 19.23
C GLU A 472 14.02 -14.69 18.87
N PHE A 473 12.92 -13.94 18.82
CA PHE A 473 12.91 -12.56 18.30
C PHE A 473 12.61 -11.48 19.35
N TYR A 474 12.00 -11.85 20.47
CA TYR A 474 11.44 -10.91 21.45
C TYR A 474 11.92 -11.16 22.89
N ASP A 475 13.03 -11.88 23.07
CA ASP A 475 13.68 -12.16 24.36
C ASP A 475 12.76 -12.84 25.40
N GLY A 476 11.73 -13.56 24.96
CA GLY A 476 10.76 -14.20 25.85
C GLY A 476 9.80 -13.22 26.55
N LYS A 477 9.74 -11.95 26.13
CA LYS A 477 8.94 -10.90 26.80
C LYS A 477 7.45 -10.93 26.47
N LEU A 478 7.03 -11.60 25.40
CA LEU A 478 5.63 -11.68 25.00
C LEU A 478 4.83 -12.65 25.85
N LYS A 479 3.58 -12.28 26.12
CA LYS A 479 2.59 -13.07 26.86
C LYS A 479 1.35 -13.25 26.00
N ALA A 480 0.85 -14.48 25.91
CA ALA A 480 -0.45 -14.72 25.30
C ALA A 480 -1.57 -14.31 26.26
N ASP A 481 -2.52 -13.52 25.77
CA ASP A 481 -3.75 -13.22 26.51
C ASP A 481 -4.58 -14.49 26.71
N GLU A 482 -5.28 -14.61 27.84
CA GLU A 482 -6.07 -15.80 28.17
C GLU A 482 -7.15 -16.11 27.11
N SER A 483 -7.67 -15.10 26.41
CA SER A 483 -8.63 -15.27 25.30
C SER A 483 -8.10 -16.07 24.12
N VAL A 484 -6.77 -16.14 23.95
CA VAL A 484 -6.13 -16.80 22.80
C VAL A 484 -5.15 -17.90 23.16
N LYS A 485 -4.65 -17.88 24.39
CA LYS A 485 -3.61 -18.77 24.89
C LYS A 485 -3.83 -20.24 24.51
N LYS A 486 -5.05 -20.75 24.71
CA LYS A 486 -5.41 -22.17 24.50
C LYS A 486 -6.20 -22.44 23.23
N ARG A 487 -6.36 -21.46 22.36
CA ARG A 487 -7.22 -21.60 21.17
C ARG A 487 -6.66 -22.62 20.20
N THR A 488 -7.49 -23.50 19.66
CA THR A 488 -7.06 -24.54 18.72
C THR A 488 -7.98 -24.59 17.50
N LEU A 489 -7.62 -25.41 16.51
CA LEU A 489 -8.48 -25.67 15.35
C LEU A 489 -9.82 -26.29 15.78
N ALA A 490 -9.87 -27.02 16.89
CA ALA A 490 -11.09 -27.67 17.38
C ALA A 490 -12.21 -26.67 17.66
N ASP A 491 -11.88 -25.45 18.06
CA ASP A 491 -12.88 -24.43 18.39
C ASP A 491 -13.63 -23.90 17.15
N LEU A 492 -13.13 -24.19 15.93
CA LEU A 492 -13.79 -23.85 14.67
C LEU A 492 -14.61 -25.01 14.10
N LEU A 493 -14.48 -26.20 14.67
CA LEU A 493 -15.11 -27.43 14.18
C LEU A 493 -16.29 -27.78 15.10
N GLN A 494 -17.47 -28.05 14.53
CA GLN A 494 -18.63 -28.49 15.31
C GLN A 494 -18.39 -29.86 15.99
N SER A 495 -17.63 -30.74 15.34
CA SER A 495 -17.12 -32.00 15.90
C SER A 495 -15.85 -32.40 15.17
N MET A 496 -14.84 -32.91 15.87
CA MET A 496 -13.71 -33.59 15.22
C MET A 496 -14.25 -34.86 14.54
N PRO A 497 -14.10 -35.04 13.22
CA PRO A 497 -14.63 -36.23 12.58
C PRO A 497 -13.91 -37.47 13.10
N ALA A 498 -14.67 -38.55 13.27
CA ALA A 498 -14.12 -39.90 13.37
C ALA A 498 -13.22 -40.14 12.16
N ALA A 499 -12.16 -40.92 12.32
CA ALA A 499 -11.10 -41.16 11.33
C ALA A 499 -11.57 -41.72 9.96
N ALA A 500 -12.88 -41.86 9.72
CA ALA A 500 -13.49 -42.68 8.68
C ALA A 500 -14.47 -41.93 7.75
N ALA A 501 -14.08 -40.76 7.22
CA ALA A 501 -14.79 -40.18 6.07
C ALA A 501 -13.84 -40.09 4.86
N ALA A 502 -14.14 -40.93 3.85
CA ALA A 502 -13.68 -41.07 2.45
C ALA A 502 -12.26 -40.58 2.03
N PRO A 503 -11.58 -41.25 1.09
CA PRO A 503 -10.29 -40.78 0.59
C PRO A 503 -10.50 -39.53 -0.25
N ILE A 504 -10.06 -38.37 0.25
CA ILE A 504 -10.11 -37.09 -0.48
C ILE A 504 -8.76 -36.78 -1.14
N THR A 505 -7.69 -37.48 -0.76
CA THR A 505 -6.32 -37.12 -1.17
C THR A 505 -5.62 -38.25 -1.93
N GLU A 506 -4.93 -37.87 -3.00
CA GLU A 506 -4.35 -38.77 -3.99
C GLU A 506 -2.93 -39.25 -3.59
N TYR A 507 -2.25 -38.55 -2.68
CA TYR A 507 -0.80 -38.73 -2.45
C TYR A 507 -0.38 -39.12 -1.02
N PHE A 508 -1.08 -38.69 0.03
CA PHE A 508 -0.69 -38.96 1.43
C PHE A 508 -1.76 -39.72 2.23
N ASP A 509 -1.30 -40.62 3.10
CA ASP A 509 -2.15 -41.45 3.97
C ASP A 509 -3.03 -40.62 4.94
N GLN A 510 -4.21 -41.16 5.24
CA GLN A 510 -5.22 -40.50 6.06
C GLN A 510 -4.79 -40.34 7.53
N THR A 511 -3.99 -41.27 8.08
CA THR A 511 -3.43 -41.15 9.43
C THR A 511 -2.47 -39.97 9.52
N PHE A 512 -1.64 -39.78 8.50
CA PHE A 512 -0.74 -38.63 8.40
C PHE A 512 -1.53 -37.31 8.33
N LEU A 513 -2.53 -37.22 7.46
CA LEU A 513 -3.34 -36.01 7.34
C LEU A 513 -4.16 -35.73 8.61
N ASN A 514 -4.65 -36.76 9.29
CA ASN A 514 -5.34 -36.63 10.58
C ASN A 514 -4.39 -36.12 11.69
N PHE A 515 -3.12 -36.52 11.68
CA PHE A 515 -2.11 -35.91 12.54
C PHE A 515 -1.94 -34.42 12.21
N VAL A 516 -1.81 -34.08 10.92
CA VAL A 516 -1.62 -32.68 10.49
C VAL A 516 -2.81 -31.83 10.89
N VAL A 517 -4.06 -32.25 10.67
CA VAL A 517 -5.27 -31.48 11.01
C VAL A 517 -5.75 -31.66 12.45
N GLY A 518 -5.00 -32.42 13.27
CA GLY A 518 -5.32 -32.67 14.67
C GLY A 518 -5.19 -31.43 15.57
N LYS A 519 -5.40 -31.64 16.87
CA LYS A 519 -5.45 -30.58 17.90
C LYS A 519 -4.17 -29.76 18.06
N LYS A 520 -3.01 -30.31 17.64
CA LYS A 520 -1.70 -29.67 17.83
C LYS A 520 -1.62 -28.32 17.07
N PRO A 521 -1.38 -27.19 17.77
CA PRO A 521 -1.33 -25.87 17.13
C PRO A 521 -0.10 -25.65 16.27
N PHE A 522 1.06 -26.21 16.65
CA PHE A 522 2.33 -26.00 15.97
C PHE A 522 2.89 -27.31 15.42
N LEU A 523 3.14 -27.35 14.12
CA LEU A 523 3.60 -28.53 13.40
C LEU A 523 4.79 -28.21 12.49
N PHE A 524 5.77 -29.12 12.46
CA PHE A 524 6.82 -29.18 11.45
C PHE A 524 6.78 -30.52 10.73
N ILE A 525 6.50 -30.45 9.43
CA ILE A 525 6.45 -31.58 8.52
C ILE A 525 7.76 -31.63 7.74
N ASP A 526 8.60 -32.61 8.10
CA ASP A 526 9.92 -32.80 7.53
C ASP A 526 9.87 -33.61 6.24
N THR A 527 10.37 -33.02 5.15
CA THR A 527 10.43 -33.63 3.83
C THR A 527 11.83 -34.14 3.47
N SER A 528 12.78 -34.11 4.41
CA SER A 528 14.14 -34.59 4.19
C SER A 528 14.19 -36.09 3.91
N GLY A 529 15.14 -36.51 3.08
CA GLY A 529 15.38 -37.92 2.77
C GLY A 529 14.57 -38.49 1.60
N SER A 530 13.73 -37.70 0.91
CA SER A 530 13.00 -38.11 -0.29
C SER A 530 13.33 -37.24 -1.51
N ASP A 531 13.58 -37.89 -2.64
CA ASP A 531 13.88 -37.21 -3.90
C ASP A 531 12.65 -36.54 -4.54
N GLU A 532 11.43 -36.92 -4.13
CA GLU A 532 10.18 -36.25 -4.58
C GLU A 532 10.10 -34.79 -4.12
N PHE A 533 10.76 -34.46 -3.01
CA PHE A 533 10.77 -33.14 -2.40
C PHE A 533 12.01 -32.32 -2.77
N ARG A 534 12.72 -32.66 -3.84
CA ARG A 534 13.83 -31.81 -4.30
C ARG A 534 13.31 -30.52 -4.94
N GLU A 535 14.01 -29.44 -4.65
CA GLU A 535 13.73 -28.15 -5.28
C GLU A 535 14.15 -28.13 -6.76
N ARG A 536 13.52 -27.25 -7.55
CA ARG A 536 13.87 -27.01 -8.94
C ARG A 536 13.78 -25.53 -9.30
N VAL A 537 14.49 -25.15 -10.35
CA VAL A 537 14.45 -23.81 -10.98
C VAL A 537 13.80 -23.98 -12.35
N ARG A 538 12.79 -23.17 -12.67
CA ARG A 538 12.18 -23.16 -14.00
C ARG A 538 13.11 -22.48 -15.01
N SER A 539 13.08 -22.91 -16.26
CA SER A 539 13.85 -22.25 -17.33
C SER A 539 13.51 -20.77 -17.41
N GLY A 540 14.52 -19.90 -17.33
CA GLY A 540 14.36 -18.44 -17.37
C GLY A 540 13.85 -17.78 -16.08
N SER A 541 13.64 -18.54 -14.99
CA SER A 541 13.26 -18.00 -13.68
C SER A 541 14.47 -17.90 -12.74
N THR A 542 14.48 -16.86 -11.89
CA THR A 542 15.40 -16.71 -10.77
C THR A 542 14.81 -17.23 -9.45
N SER A 543 13.55 -17.68 -9.46
CA SER A 543 12.85 -18.25 -8.32
C SER A 543 12.91 -19.79 -8.32
N ARG A 544 12.40 -20.39 -7.24
CA ARG A 544 12.41 -21.85 -7.03
C ARG A 544 11.03 -22.38 -6.67
N GLU A 545 10.84 -23.67 -6.94
CA GLU A 545 9.64 -24.40 -6.57
C GLU A 545 9.99 -25.82 -6.12
N ASN A 546 9.07 -26.43 -5.39
CA ASN A 546 9.16 -27.79 -4.88
C ASN A 546 7.81 -28.47 -5.09
N ARG A 547 7.78 -29.44 -6.03
CA ARG A 547 6.54 -30.13 -6.43
C ARG A 547 5.99 -31.01 -5.31
N GLY A 548 6.84 -31.74 -4.59
CA GLY A 548 6.43 -32.57 -3.46
C GLY A 548 5.78 -31.73 -2.37
N GLU A 549 6.41 -30.62 -1.98
CA GLU A 549 5.82 -29.69 -1.00
C GLU A 549 4.50 -29.09 -1.51
N ALA A 550 4.39 -28.74 -2.80
CA ALA A 550 3.17 -28.17 -3.36
C ALA A 550 1.99 -29.17 -3.33
N LYS A 551 2.25 -30.46 -3.61
CA LYS A 551 1.24 -31.53 -3.47
C LYS A 551 0.81 -31.68 -2.01
N LEU A 552 1.77 -31.72 -1.09
CA LEU A 552 1.50 -31.85 0.34
C LEU A 552 0.66 -30.67 0.86
N VAL A 553 1.00 -29.43 0.46
CA VAL A 553 0.20 -28.24 0.78
C VAL A 553 -1.23 -28.37 0.26
N LYS A 554 -1.40 -28.83 -0.99
CA LYS A 554 -2.71 -29.05 -1.61
C LYS A 554 -3.55 -30.03 -0.78
N ASP A 555 -3.00 -31.21 -0.47
CA ASP A 555 -3.70 -32.26 0.27
C ASP A 555 -4.08 -31.80 1.70
N ILE A 556 -3.20 -31.06 2.38
CA ILE A 556 -3.50 -30.47 3.69
C ILE A 556 -4.63 -29.45 3.58
N ALA A 557 -4.59 -28.58 2.58
CA ALA A 557 -5.62 -27.55 2.39
C ALA A 557 -6.98 -28.17 2.03
N GLU A 558 -7.03 -29.13 1.11
CA GLU A 558 -8.24 -29.87 0.75
C GLU A 558 -8.82 -30.61 1.97
N ARG A 559 -7.95 -31.21 2.80
CA ARG A 559 -8.39 -31.82 4.06
C ARG A 559 -9.00 -30.79 5.00
N LEU A 560 -8.38 -29.63 5.23
CA LEU A 560 -8.93 -28.58 6.09
C LEU A 560 -10.30 -28.09 5.59
N LEU A 561 -10.44 -27.89 4.27
CA LEU A 561 -11.70 -27.51 3.64
C LEU A 561 -12.78 -28.59 3.84
N SER A 562 -12.42 -29.87 3.71
CA SER A 562 -13.34 -31.00 3.96
C SER A 562 -13.82 -31.09 5.40
N LEU A 563 -13.08 -30.52 6.35
CA LEU A 563 -13.48 -30.41 7.76
C LEU A 563 -14.45 -29.24 8.01
N GLY A 564 -14.75 -28.43 7.00
CA GLY A 564 -15.62 -27.26 7.12
C GLY A 564 -14.89 -25.97 7.51
N ILE A 565 -13.54 -25.96 7.50
CA ILE A 565 -12.79 -24.70 7.64
C ILE A 565 -13.01 -23.88 6.37
N ARG A 566 -13.40 -22.63 6.53
CA ARG A 566 -13.71 -21.76 5.40
C ARG A 566 -12.42 -21.38 4.65
N PRO A 567 -12.44 -21.27 3.31
CA PRO A 567 -11.27 -20.86 2.53
C PRO A 567 -10.63 -19.55 3.02
N GLU A 568 -11.45 -18.59 3.41
CA GLU A 568 -11.01 -17.29 3.93
C GLU A 568 -10.32 -17.36 5.29
N ASP A 569 -10.42 -18.48 6.02
CA ASP A 569 -9.76 -18.71 7.30
C ASP A 569 -8.40 -19.40 7.16
N ILE A 570 -8.01 -19.76 5.93
CA ILE A 570 -6.76 -20.44 5.61
C ILE A 570 -5.85 -19.50 4.80
N ALA A 571 -4.55 -19.53 5.08
CA ALA A 571 -3.54 -18.99 4.19
C ALA A 571 -2.40 -19.96 3.92
N ILE A 572 -1.91 -19.90 2.69
CA ILE A 572 -0.70 -20.59 2.25
C ILE A 572 0.35 -19.54 1.94
N ILE A 573 1.49 -19.65 2.61
CA ILE A 573 2.61 -18.73 2.49
C ILE A 573 3.82 -19.50 1.94
N SER A 574 4.50 -18.93 0.95
CA SER A 574 5.81 -19.43 0.53
C SER A 574 6.75 -18.27 0.20
N PRO A 575 8.04 -18.35 0.55
CA PRO A 575 9.02 -17.30 0.22
C PRO A 575 9.26 -17.12 -1.29
N TYR A 576 8.90 -18.11 -2.11
CA TYR A 576 9.25 -18.13 -3.54
C TYR A 576 8.03 -17.93 -4.44
N VAL A 577 8.13 -16.98 -5.37
CA VAL A 577 7.04 -16.63 -6.30
C VAL A 577 6.63 -17.80 -7.21
N ASP A 578 7.60 -18.61 -7.66
CA ASP A 578 7.32 -19.79 -8.49
C ASP A 578 6.56 -20.88 -7.72
N GLN A 579 6.85 -21.05 -6.42
CA GLN A 579 6.10 -21.96 -5.55
C GLN A 579 4.67 -21.47 -5.35
N VAL A 580 4.48 -20.18 -5.09
CA VAL A 580 3.14 -19.57 -5.00
C VAL A 580 2.35 -19.79 -6.30
N ALA A 581 2.97 -19.57 -7.45
CA ALA A 581 2.36 -19.79 -8.76
C ALA A 581 2.02 -21.28 -8.99
N LEU A 582 2.90 -22.20 -8.58
CA LEU A 582 2.66 -23.64 -8.67
C LEU A 582 1.46 -24.06 -7.82
N ILE A 583 1.42 -23.65 -6.55
CA ILE A 583 0.33 -24.00 -5.63
C ILE A 583 -0.99 -23.39 -6.10
N ARG A 584 -1.02 -22.13 -6.55
CA ARG A 584 -2.23 -21.51 -7.14
C ARG A 584 -2.74 -22.27 -8.36
N LYS A 585 -1.83 -22.80 -9.19
CA LYS A 585 -2.23 -23.60 -10.35
C LYS A 585 -2.88 -24.92 -9.93
N MET A 586 -2.42 -25.53 -8.83
CA MET A 586 -2.90 -26.80 -8.30
C MET A 586 -4.17 -26.66 -7.44
N LEU A 587 -4.34 -25.53 -6.76
CA LEU A 587 -5.40 -25.29 -5.78
C LEU A 587 -6.19 -24.03 -6.15
N ARG A 588 -7.21 -24.21 -6.98
CA ARG A 588 -8.10 -23.12 -7.47
C ARG A 588 -9.35 -23.03 -6.61
N VAL A 589 -9.18 -22.52 -5.39
CA VAL A 589 -10.27 -22.32 -4.42
C VAL A 589 -10.49 -20.82 -4.24
N GLU A 590 -11.71 -20.36 -4.50
CA GLU A 590 -12.09 -18.97 -4.27
C GLU A 590 -12.02 -18.63 -2.78
N GLY A 591 -11.54 -17.42 -2.45
CA GLY A 591 -11.37 -16.96 -1.06
C GLY A 591 -10.09 -17.46 -0.36
N LEU A 592 -9.43 -18.51 -0.87
CA LEU A 592 -8.18 -19.02 -0.29
C LEU A 592 -6.99 -18.12 -0.64
N GLU A 593 -6.28 -17.63 0.38
CA GLU A 593 -5.13 -16.75 0.16
C GLU A 593 -3.82 -17.55 0.00
N ILE A 594 -3.24 -17.52 -1.20
CA ILE A 594 -1.94 -18.12 -1.51
C ILE A 594 -0.99 -17.00 -1.92
N LYS A 595 0.00 -16.66 -1.08
CA LYS A 595 0.85 -15.47 -1.31
C LYS A 595 2.30 -15.67 -0.88
N THR A 596 3.16 -14.75 -1.31
CA THR A 596 4.50 -14.61 -0.72
C THR A 596 4.43 -14.03 0.69
N VAL A 597 5.53 -14.14 1.45
CA VAL A 597 5.64 -13.57 2.80
C VAL A 597 5.31 -12.07 2.78
N ASP A 598 5.96 -11.32 1.88
CA ASP A 598 5.80 -9.88 1.69
C ASP A 598 4.35 -9.53 1.29
N GLY A 599 3.72 -10.35 0.43
CA GLY A 599 2.32 -10.17 0.02
C GLY A 599 1.27 -10.49 1.09
N PHE A 600 1.67 -11.10 2.21
CA PHE A 600 0.81 -11.49 3.33
C PHE A 600 0.96 -10.58 4.56
N GLN A 601 1.68 -9.48 4.43
CA GLN A 601 1.96 -8.55 5.51
C GLN A 601 0.68 -7.88 6.06
N GLY A 602 0.63 -7.71 7.39
CA GLY A 602 -0.52 -7.10 8.08
C GLY A 602 -1.78 -7.98 8.17
N ARG A 603 -1.75 -9.19 7.58
CA ARG A 603 -2.88 -10.15 7.61
C ARG A 603 -2.71 -11.19 8.71
N GLU A 604 -3.78 -11.90 9.03
CA GLU A 604 -3.79 -13.01 9.97
C GLU A 604 -4.90 -14.00 9.58
N LYS A 605 -4.70 -15.28 9.86
CA LYS A 605 -5.64 -16.36 9.51
C LYS A 605 -5.72 -17.40 10.61
N GLU A 606 -6.86 -18.09 10.67
CA GLU A 606 -7.08 -19.18 11.61
C GLU A 606 -6.03 -20.28 11.44
N VAL A 607 -5.76 -20.65 10.17
CA VAL A 607 -4.75 -21.64 9.79
C VAL A 607 -3.75 -21.04 8.80
N VAL A 608 -2.46 -21.26 9.04
CA VAL A 608 -1.39 -20.90 8.10
C VAL A 608 -0.53 -22.12 7.79
N ILE A 609 -0.32 -22.35 6.50
CA ILE A 609 0.58 -23.38 5.96
C ILE A 609 1.76 -22.67 5.30
N VAL A 610 2.99 -23.02 5.69
CA VAL A 610 4.22 -22.45 5.14
C VAL A 610 5.00 -23.52 4.39
N SER A 611 5.29 -23.29 3.11
CA SER A 611 6.19 -24.13 2.29
C SER A 611 7.54 -23.44 2.11
N PHE A 612 8.59 -24.03 2.67
CA PHE A 612 9.95 -23.48 2.66
C PHE A 612 10.72 -23.72 1.35
N VAL A 613 10.31 -24.70 0.54
CA VAL A 613 10.83 -25.01 -0.81
C VAL A 613 12.24 -25.58 -0.84
N ARG A 614 13.16 -25.04 -0.04
CA ARG A 614 14.59 -25.33 -0.10
C ARG A 614 14.89 -26.76 0.33
N SER A 615 15.30 -27.57 -0.65
CA SER A 615 15.80 -28.93 -0.44
C SER A 615 16.92 -29.25 -1.42
N ASN A 616 18.17 -29.32 -0.94
CA ASN A 616 19.34 -29.61 -1.76
C ASN A 616 20.50 -30.21 -0.95
N LYS A 617 21.37 -30.96 -1.64
CA LYS A 617 22.53 -31.63 -1.02
C LYS A 617 23.55 -30.66 -0.40
N SER A 618 23.66 -29.45 -0.96
CA SER A 618 24.58 -28.40 -0.51
C SER A 618 24.10 -27.65 0.75
N ARG A 619 22.91 -27.99 1.25
CA ARG A 619 22.25 -27.33 2.41
C ARG A 619 22.19 -25.81 2.24
N GLU A 620 21.95 -25.33 1.03
CA GLU A 620 21.82 -23.91 0.75
C GLU A 620 20.38 -23.47 1.00
N ILE A 621 20.18 -22.42 1.78
CA ILE A 621 18.84 -21.92 2.09
C ILE A 621 18.50 -20.60 1.36
N GLY A 622 19.48 -19.98 0.71
CA GLY A 622 19.29 -18.75 -0.07
C GLY A 622 18.60 -17.64 0.72
N PHE A 623 17.50 -17.13 0.15
CA PHE A 623 16.66 -16.06 0.70
C PHE A 623 16.08 -16.33 2.10
N LEU A 624 15.98 -17.60 2.51
CA LEU A 624 15.51 -17.98 3.85
C LEU A 624 16.41 -17.49 5.00
N ARG A 625 17.62 -16.97 4.69
CA ARG A 625 18.52 -16.33 5.66
C ARG A 625 17.93 -15.08 6.30
N ASP A 626 16.95 -14.44 5.66
CA ASP A 626 16.25 -13.32 6.28
C ASP A 626 15.26 -13.83 7.34
N LEU A 627 15.72 -13.81 8.59
CA LEU A 627 14.93 -14.30 9.73
C LEU A 627 13.71 -13.42 10.05
N ARG A 628 13.67 -12.16 9.55
CA ARG A 628 12.48 -11.30 9.71
C ARG A 628 11.31 -11.84 8.88
N ARG A 629 11.59 -12.44 7.72
CA ARG A 629 10.59 -13.13 6.88
C ARG A 629 10.07 -14.41 7.53
N LEU A 630 10.94 -15.15 8.20
CA LEU A 630 10.53 -16.29 9.02
C LEU A 630 9.59 -15.83 10.13
N ASN A 631 10.01 -14.83 10.92
CA ASN A 631 9.20 -14.25 12.00
C ASN A 631 7.83 -13.77 11.50
N VAL A 632 7.79 -13.08 10.36
CA VAL A 632 6.53 -12.70 9.72
C VAL A 632 5.70 -13.93 9.40
N SER A 633 6.23 -14.93 8.71
CA SER A 633 5.48 -16.11 8.25
C SER A 633 4.82 -16.87 9.40
N ILE A 634 5.57 -17.13 10.47
CA ILE A 634 5.11 -17.96 11.60
C ILE A 634 4.17 -17.22 12.54
N THR A 635 4.11 -15.89 12.49
CA THR A 635 3.27 -15.05 13.36
C THR A 635 1.96 -14.60 12.69
N ARG A 636 1.60 -15.20 11.55
CA ARG A 636 0.31 -14.97 10.86
C ARG A 636 -0.76 -15.95 11.30
N ALA A 637 -0.36 -17.10 11.84
CA ALA A 637 -1.26 -18.13 12.33
C ALA A 637 -1.96 -17.71 13.63
N LYS A 638 -3.24 -18.04 13.71
CA LYS A 638 -4.01 -17.84 14.92
C LYS A 638 -4.11 -19.09 15.77
N ARG A 639 -4.67 -20.16 15.20
CA ARG A 639 -4.98 -21.42 15.89
C ARG A 639 -4.06 -22.55 15.46
N LYS A 640 -3.58 -22.51 14.22
CA LYS A 640 -2.76 -23.59 13.66
C LYS A 640 -1.72 -23.10 12.67
N LEU A 641 -0.48 -23.53 12.88
CA LEU A 641 0.67 -23.29 12.03
C LEU A 641 1.25 -24.63 11.57
N VAL A 642 1.28 -24.84 10.26
CA VAL A 642 1.90 -26.01 9.64
C VAL A 642 3.10 -25.55 8.84
N LEU A 643 4.29 -25.98 9.23
CA LEU A 643 5.54 -25.71 8.53
C LEU A 643 5.95 -26.93 7.72
N ILE A 644 6.29 -26.75 6.45
CA ILE A 644 6.70 -27.83 5.55
C ILE A 644 8.07 -27.48 4.99
N GLY A 645 9.03 -28.38 5.15
CA GLY A 645 10.34 -28.24 4.53
C GLY A 645 11.33 -29.33 4.89
N ASP A 646 12.47 -29.31 4.20
CA ASP A 646 13.55 -30.26 4.39
C ASP A 646 14.43 -29.87 5.59
N SER A 647 14.34 -30.62 6.69
CA SER A 647 15.14 -30.31 7.89
C SER A 647 16.64 -30.43 7.65
N TYR A 648 17.10 -31.37 6.81
CA TYR A 648 18.52 -31.50 6.48
C TYR A 648 19.04 -30.19 5.85
N THR A 649 18.30 -29.62 4.90
CA THR A 649 18.67 -28.36 4.26
C THR A 649 18.54 -27.16 5.22
N LEU A 650 17.43 -27.04 5.94
CA LEU A 650 17.11 -25.87 6.77
C LEU A 650 17.96 -25.76 8.04
N GLU A 651 18.27 -26.88 8.72
CA GLU A 651 19.01 -26.88 9.99
C GLU A 651 20.46 -26.39 9.89
N ARG A 652 20.95 -26.07 8.68
CA ARG A 652 22.24 -25.36 8.52
C ARG A 652 22.21 -23.99 9.18
N GLU A 653 21.05 -23.34 9.19
CA GLU A 653 20.85 -22.05 9.84
C GLU A 653 20.33 -22.27 11.27
N GLY A 654 20.97 -21.62 12.24
CA GLY A 654 20.77 -21.92 13.67
C GLY A 654 19.33 -21.66 14.14
N CYS A 655 18.69 -20.64 13.57
CA CYS A 655 17.30 -20.30 13.85
C CYS A 655 16.34 -21.45 13.46
N TYR A 656 16.46 -21.98 12.24
CA TYR A 656 15.65 -23.11 11.78
C TYR A 656 15.94 -24.38 12.57
N LYS A 657 17.20 -24.62 12.96
CA LYS A 657 17.54 -25.75 13.82
C LYS A 657 16.80 -25.71 15.15
N ARG A 658 16.72 -24.55 15.80
CA ARG A 658 15.94 -24.35 17.03
C ARG A 658 14.44 -24.51 16.79
N LEU A 659 13.93 -24.04 15.65
CA LEU A 659 12.52 -24.18 15.28
C LEU A 659 12.10 -25.66 15.15
N VAL A 660 12.92 -26.46 14.45
CA VAL A 660 12.68 -27.90 14.28
C VAL A 660 12.83 -28.63 15.62
N ALA A 661 13.82 -28.25 16.44
CA ALA A 661 13.99 -28.82 17.78
C ALA A 661 12.77 -28.58 18.68
N LEU A 662 12.22 -27.37 18.68
CA LEU A 662 11.00 -27.07 19.44
C LEU A 662 9.80 -27.90 18.94
N ALA A 663 9.65 -28.06 17.62
CA ALA A 663 8.59 -28.91 17.07
C ALA A 663 8.72 -30.37 17.54
N LYS A 664 9.95 -30.89 17.64
CA LYS A 664 10.23 -32.24 18.19
C LYS A 664 9.86 -32.31 19.67
N GLU A 665 10.30 -31.34 20.46
CA GLU A 665 10.03 -31.26 21.91
C GLU A 665 8.51 -31.19 22.22
N ARG A 666 7.76 -30.42 21.44
CA ARG A 666 6.30 -30.26 21.61
C ARG A 666 5.47 -31.39 20.99
N GLY A 667 6.11 -32.41 20.40
CA GLY A 667 5.43 -33.52 19.71
C GLY A 667 4.69 -33.08 18.43
N GLY A 668 5.09 -31.95 17.85
CA GLY A 668 4.57 -31.39 16.60
C GLY A 668 5.42 -31.74 15.37
N TYR A 669 6.45 -32.57 15.51
CA TYR A 669 7.31 -32.99 14.40
C TYR A 669 6.82 -34.30 13.77
N LYS A 670 6.76 -34.35 12.45
CA LYS A 670 6.51 -35.58 11.68
C LYS A 670 7.32 -35.57 10.40
N ARG A 671 8.04 -36.65 10.12
CA ARG A 671 8.68 -36.87 8.83
C ARG A 671 7.70 -37.50 7.85
N VAL A 672 7.72 -37.05 6.61
CA VAL A 672 7.03 -37.71 5.49
C VAL A 672 7.80 -38.98 5.17
N VAL A 673 7.20 -40.14 5.43
CA VAL A 673 7.72 -41.43 4.97
C VAL A 673 7.17 -41.63 3.56
N GLY A 674 8.03 -41.92 2.59
CA GLY A 674 7.56 -42.27 1.23
C GLY A 674 6.67 -43.50 1.30
N ALA A 675 5.76 -43.66 0.34
CA ALA A 675 4.87 -44.82 0.24
C ALA A 675 5.59 -46.14 -0.17
N GLU A 676 6.90 -46.24 0.10
CA GLU A 676 7.72 -47.42 -0.14
C GLU A 676 8.51 -47.75 1.12
N GLU A 677 7.83 -48.37 2.10
CA GLU A 677 8.40 -49.38 3.01
C GLU A 677 7.35 -50.46 3.30
#